data_AF-A0A8T7LJL4-F1
#
_entry.id   AF-A0A8T7LJL4-F1
#
_cell.length_a   1.000
_cell.length_b   1.000
_cell.length_c   1.000
_cell.angle_alpha   90.00
_cell.angle_beta   90.00
_cell.angle_gamma   90.00
#
_symmetry.space_group_name_H-M   'P 1'
#
loop_
_entity.id
_entity.type
_entity.pdbx_description
1 polymer ?
#
loop_
_entity_poly.entity_id
_entity_poly.type
_entity_poly.pdbx_seq_one_letter_code
_entity_poly.pdbx_strand_id
1 'polypeptide(L)'
;MSQNENGVRDGMRWFRVDLHIHTPASEDYAEPDATLLDILQEAERRGLDIIAFTDHNTVHGYELMRQEIDFLMALERQQRITDEERVRLDEYRRLLARITVLPGFEFTSHYGAHILAIFAPDRPISLIEATLLQLGVPPELLKKGACSIADTRHVTDAYEIINRAGGIVIAPHANGPNGVITETLRMGTSGQARVAATQHPALHALEFVNFYTDHEKFTSPAFYNGKTDHYERRMFCIQGSDAHRLRRASAGEGNGWHRHGVGDRYIEALLPATTFAALKELFTSQEFDRVRVPKRDQKQWEVDTLRSGASSERQALRPESSAATLWRDIAALANVGGGTLIVGGADAGTSISGVSNPEQLSETLRRSVQEHLTPRPYLTFELINYEGRDLLRVEVRASEPPPYLGNDGVIYTRHDGETVSADRSEIIQLCRRALAEGAVSPLDNGQELDLPRSGVEIVDAQKRAGTWLYEVRDLRTTAGVTRDRAQGLWAYAIGRYEDLRDGRVDLQSQVKWKGRLGLWRAYRQGNRTKYDLVHRDANGVIDHVFFGVSDWGLSTSWQALIGDRATDSIEHEPRSFGDETLADDHDAFEEPAGDPAPAWGDRRHRWRGRGGLWRISRDAQGQVRFDLVMRSKEGDGIKEYPGVSRDRLTEAWMNLIRVPRPRTGIEVVEIITDDHGERRFVFRNLRTGETSNSPWRLQDIEEGTVRQYAARMALQDTPLDESKVRWWGNLGYLRPMRSQIDLVYRDEDGVDHIYYAARRDELAFEWRELLEEYGEL
;
A
#
# COMPACT_ATOMS: atom_id res chain seq x y z
N MET A 1 -38.14 46.13 -8.16
CA MET A 1 -39.06 45.01 -8.42
C MET A 1 -38.63 44.34 -9.72
N SER A 2 -37.90 43.23 -9.65
CA SER A 2 -37.96 42.17 -10.66
C SER A 2 -37.64 40.88 -9.92
N GLN A 3 -38.57 39.94 -10.01
CA GLN A 3 -38.73 38.78 -9.16
C GLN A 3 -37.60 37.77 -9.41
N ASN A 4 -37.04 37.24 -8.31
CA ASN A 4 -36.31 35.99 -8.30
C ASN A 4 -37.31 34.85 -8.51
N GLU A 5 -37.55 34.51 -9.77
CA GLU A 5 -38.11 33.20 -10.13
C GLU A 5 -37.00 32.15 -10.02
N ASN A 6 -36.77 31.65 -8.81
CA ASN A 6 -36.16 30.34 -8.62
C ASN A 6 -37.18 29.48 -7.89
N GLY A 7 -37.85 28.65 -8.67
CA GLY A 7 -38.97 27.81 -8.25
C GLY A 7 -38.67 27.05 -6.96
N VAL A 8 -39.49 27.31 -5.94
CA VAL A 8 -39.74 26.39 -4.84
C VAL A 8 -40.28 25.09 -5.47
N ARG A 9 -39.40 24.11 -5.72
CA ARG A 9 -39.81 22.75 -6.01
C ARG A 9 -40.24 22.10 -4.69
N ASP A 10 -41.55 21.93 -4.52
CA ASP A 10 -42.15 20.85 -3.72
C ASP A 10 -41.85 20.76 -2.20
N GLY A 11 -41.52 21.88 -1.54
CA GLY A 11 -41.24 21.87 -0.09
C GLY A 11 -39.88 21.30 0.31
N MET A 12 -39.00 21.04 -0.65
CA MET A 12 -37.63 20.55 -0.45
C MET A 12 -36.65 21.70 -0.20
N ARG A 13 -35.65 21.50 0.68
CA ARG A 13 -34.59 22.48 0.99
C ARG A 13 -33.22 21.80 1.11
N TRP A 14 -32.17 22.53 0.74
CA TRP A 14 -30.79 22.08 0.94
C TRP A 14 -30.42 22.24 2.42
N PHE A 15 -29.91 21.17 3.02
CA PHE A 15 -29.43 21.12 4.39
C PHE A 15 -27.97 20.68 4.42
N ARG A 16 -27.17 21.21 5.34
CA ARG A 16 -25.78 20.80 5.57
C ARG A 16 -25.74 19.63 6.54
N VAL A 17 -25.03 18.58 6.14
CA VAL A 17 -25.06 17.29 6.82
C VAL A 17 -23.64 16.77 7.01
N ASP A 18 -23.25 16.50 8.25
CA ASP A 18 -21.96 15.89 8.60
C ASP A 18 -22.20 14.62 9.45
N LEU A 19 -21.98 13.46 8.84
CA LEU A 19 -22.39 12.16 9.40
C LEU A 19 -21.25 11.41 10.08
N HIS A 20 -20.08 12.03 10.19
CA HIS A 20 -18.87 11.38 10.69
C HIS A 20 -18.15 12.30 11.68
N ILE A 21 -18.59 12.26 12.93
CA ILE A 21 -18.07 13.09 14.03
C ILE A 21 -17.87 12.21 15.25
N HIS A 22 -16.65 12.23 15.79
CA HIS A 22 -16.33 11.61 17.07
C HIS A 22 -16.57 12.62 18.20
N THR A 23 -16.74 12.08 19.39
CA THR A 23 -16.90 12.81 20.65
C THR A 23 -15.83 12.33 21.63
N PRO A 24 -15.70 12.95 22.82
CA PRO A 24 -14.82 12.46 23.89
C PRO A 24 -15.07 11.02 24.35
N ALA A 25 -16.16 10.37 23.90
CA ALA A 25 -16.39 8.95 24.13
C ALA A 25 -15.56 8.03 23.21
N SER A 26 -14.93 8.56 22.16
CA SER A 26 -13.92 7.88 21.34
C SER A 26 -12.54 7.96 22.04
N GLU A 27 -11.79 6.85 22.07
CA GLU A 27 -10.49 6.77 22.76
C GLU A 27 -9.46 7.76 22.21
N ASP A 28 -9.55 8.09 20.94
CA ASP A 28 -8.64 8.94 20.18
C ASP A 28 -9.12 10.38 19.99
N TYR A 29 -10.21 10.78 20.65
CA TYR A 29 -10.65 12.17 20.62
C TYR A 29 -9.61 13.08 21.28
N ALA A 30 -9.13 14.09 20.54
CA ALA A 30 -7.95 14.87 20.92
C ALA A 30 -8.19 15.82 22.11
N GLU A 31 -9.45 16.17 22.37
CA GLU A 31 -9.87 17.14 23.40
C GLU A 31 -10.79 16.46 24.43
N PRO A 32 -10.26 15.65 25.36
CA PRO A 32 -11.08 14.82 26.26
C PRO A 32 -11.97 15.64 27.20
N ASP A 33 -11.61 16.91 27.47
CA ASP A 33 -12.37 17.83 28.30
C ASP A 33 -13.47 18.60 27.54
N ALA A 34 -13.54 18.48 26.20
CA ALA A 34 -14.59 19.11 25.42
C ALA A 34 -15.96 18.54 25.84
N THR A 35 -16.97 19.39 25.95
CA THR A 35 -18.32 18.92 26.26
C THR A 35 -19.10 18.61 24.98
N LEU A 36 -20.14 17.77 25.10
CA LEU A 36 -21.05 17.50 23.99
C LEU A 36 -21.78 18.79 23.55
N LEU A 37 -22.00 19.72 24.48
CA LEU A 37 -22.55 21.04 24.18
C LEU A 37 -21.61 21.87 23.30
N ASP A 38 -20.29 21.84 23.54
CA ASP A 38 -19.30 22.54 22.72
C ASP A 38 -19.33 22.04 21.25
N ILE A 39 -19.49 20.72 21.06
CA ILE A 39 -19.63 20.10 19.73
C ILE A 39 -20.89 20.64 19.03
N LEU A 40 -22.03 20.73 19.73
CA LEU A 40 -23.26 21.26 19.16
C LEU A 40 -23.15 22.76 18.82
N GLN A 41 -22.48 23.55 19.67
CA GLN A 41 -22.24 24.97 19.42
C GLN A 41 -21.33 25.16 18.20
N GLU A 42 -20.30 24.34 18.06
CA GLU A 42 -19.43 24.38 16.90
C GLU A 42 -20.16 23.93 15.62
N ALA A 43 -21.00 22.90 15.70
CA ALA A 43 -21.86 22.49 14.59
C ALA A 43 -22.81 23.62 14.15
N GLU A 44 -23.41 24.36 15.09
CA GLU A 44 -24.21 25.55 14.78
C GLU A 44 -23.36 26.65 14.13
N ARG A 45 -22.16 26.90 14.65
CA ARG A 45 -21.23 27.90 14.10
C ARG A 45 -20.86 27.60 12.65
N ARG A 46 -20.75 26.31 12.29
CA ARG A 46 -20.52 25.84 10.92
C ARG A 46 -21.81 25.79 10.07
N GLY A 47 -22.96 26.02 10.69
CA GLY A 47 -24.27 26.01 10.03
C GLY A 47 -24.72 24.62 9.62
N LEU A 48 -24.33 23.58 10.36
CA LEU A 48 -24.79 22.22 10.14
C LEU A 48 -26.25 22.07 10.60
N ASP A 49 -27.06 21.36 9.82
CA ASP A 49 -28.46 21.10 10.12
C ASP A 49 -28.69 19.66 10.62
N ILE A 50 -27.86 18.72 10.18
CA ILE A 50 -27.87 17.32 10.61
C ILE A 50 -26.44 16.91 10.95
N ILE A 51 -26.25 16.32 12.12
CA ILE A 51 -24.99 15.68 12.52
C ILE A 51 -25.22 14.26 13.02
N ALA A 52 -24.20 13.41 13.00
CA ALA A 52 -24.21 12.12 13.67
C ALA A 52 -22.99 11.97 14.59
N PHE A 53 -23.22 11.46 15.80
CA PHE A 53 -22.12 11.03 16.68
C PHE A 53 -21.80 9.57 16.35
N THR A 54 -20.57 9.33 15.93
CA THR A 54 -20.11 8.04 15.38
C THR A 54 -18.80 7.63 16.02
N ASP A 55 -18.76 7.59 17.36
CA ASP A 55 -17.58 7.17 18.11
C ASP A 55 -17.15 5.74 17.75
N HIS A 56 -15.85 5.43 17.92
CA HIS A 56 -15.31 4.11 17.61
C HIS A 56 -15.97 3.01 18.45
N ASN A 57 -16.65 2.09 17.77
CA ASN A 57 -17.26 0.89 18.34
C ASN A 57 -18.20 1.16 19.54
N THR A 58 -18.76 2.37 19.64
CA THR A 58 -19.65 2.77 20.74
C THR A 58 -20.67 3.83 20.30
N VAL A 59 -21.81 3.84 20.98
CA VAL A 59 -22.83 4.91 20.88
C VAL A 59 -22.83 5.79 22.16
N HIS A 60 -21.82 5.64 23.01
CA HIS A 60 -21.80 6.21 24.35
C HIS A 60 -21.78 7.76 24.36
N GLY A 61 -21.16 8.42 23.37
CA GLY A 61 -21.19 9.89 23.28
C GLY A 61 -22.62 10.42 23.16
N TYR A 62 -23.44 9.81 22.29
CA TYR A 62 -24.86 10.16 22.17
C TYR A 62 -25.66 9.83 23.44
N GLU A 63 -25.36 8.69 24.07
CA GLU A 63 -25.99 8.31 25.34
C GLU A 63 -25.70 9.33 26.45
N LEU A 64 -24.46 9.76 26.61
CA LEU A 64 -24.06 10.76 27.61
C LEU A 64 -24.82 12.08 27.40
N MET A 65 -24.95 12.54 26.15
CA MET A 65 -25.75 13.72 25.82
C MET A 65 -27.20 13.56 26.30
N ARG A 66 -27.80 12.41 25.99
CA ARG A 66 -29.20 12.11 26.37
C ARG A 66 -29.37 12.04 27.89
N GLN A 67 -28.47 11.35 28.58
CA GLN A 67 -28.49 11.24 30.04
C GLN A 67 -28.37 12.60 30.72
N GLU A 68 -27.48 13.47 30.22
CA GLU A 68 -27.31 14.82 30.73
C GLU A 68 -28.58 15.66 30.56
N ILE A 69 -29.17 15.65 29.37
CA ILE A 69 -30.43 16.37 29.09
C ILE A 69 -31.57 15.86 29.99
N ASP A 70 -31.73 14.53 30.09
CA ASP A 70 -32.79 13.92 30.88
C ASP A 70 -32.61 14.24 32.38
N PHE A 71 -31.36 14.27 32.87
CA PHE A 71 -31.03 14.69 34.23
C PHE A 71 -31.40 16.16 34.49
N LEU A 72 -30.99 17.08 33.61
CA LEU A 72 -31.32 18.51 33.71
C LEU A 72 -32.84 18.74 33.67
N MET A 73 -33.55 18.05 32.78
CA MET A 73 -35.02 18.09 32.72
C MET A 73 -35.68 17.56 33.99
N ALA A 74 -35.12 16.53 34.63
CA ALA A 74 -35.62 16.00 35.89
C ALA A 74 -35.45 17.02 37.03
N LEU A 75 -34.31 17.72 37.09
CA LEU A 75 -34.08 18.81 38.06
C LEU A 75 -35.05 19.97 37.85
N GLU A 76 -35.31 20.36 36.60
CA GLU A 76 -36.29 21.40 36.26
C GLU A 76 -37.70 21.03 36.73
N ARG A 77 -38.16 19.80 36.42
CA ARG A 77 -39.47 19.29 36.86
C ARG A 77 -39.63 19.26 38.37
N GLN A 78 -38.55 18.96 39.09
CA GLN A 78 -38.52 18.96 40.56
C GLN A 78 -38.35 20.36 41.15
N GLN A 79 -38.23 21.41 40.33
CA GLN A 79 -37.93 22.78 40.75
C GLN A 79 -36.63 22.89 41.56
N ARG A 80 -35.64 22.05 41.26
CA ARG A 80 -34.33 21.97 41.93
C ARG A 80 -33.16 22.40 41.05
N ILE A 81 -33.43 22.80 39.81
CA ILE A 81 -32.41 23.25 38.85
C ILE A 81 -31.81 24.59 39.29
N THR A 82 -30.48 24.69 39.25
CA THR A 82 -29.73 25.92 39.49
C THR A 82 -29.80 26.86 38.27
N ASP A 83 -29.35 28.10 38.42
CA ASP A 83 -29.33 29.07 37.31
C ASP A 83 -28.37 28.64 36.19
N GLU A 84 -27.21 28.08 36.53
CA GLU A 84 -26.22 27.58 35.57
C GLU A 84 -26.76 26.36 34.79
N GLU A 85 -27.33 25.39 35.48
CA GLU A 85 -27.97 24.21 34.87
C GLU A 85 -29.14 24.62 33.96
N ARG A 86 -29.89 25.66 34.33
CA ARG A 86 -30.99 26.20 33.52
C ARG A 86 -30.47 26.80 32.22
N VAL A 87 -29.42 27.62 32.27
CA VAL A 87 -28.77 28.17 31.06
C VAL A 87 -28.30 27.03 30.15
N ARG A 88 -27.69 26.00 30.72
CA ARG A 88 -27.21 24.82 29.96
C ARG A 88 -28.35 24.04 29.30
N LEU A 89 -29.44 23.79 30.02
CA LEU A 89 -30.63 23.11 29.48
C LEU A 89 -31.31 23.92 28.37
N ASP A 90 -31.43 25.23 28.55
CA ASP A 90 -32.01 26.12 27.54
C ASP A 90 -31.14 26.20 26.28
N GLU A 91 -29.81 26.13 26.44
CA GLU A 91 -28.89 26.05 25.30
C GLU A 91 -29.04 24.73 24.52
N TYR A 92 -29.13 23.58 25.21
CA TYR A 92 -29.46 22.31 24.53
C TYR A 92 -30.78 22.39 23.77
N ARG A 93 -31.84 22.95 24.37
CA ARG A 93 -33.14 23.14 23.71
C ARG A 93 -33.02 24.00 22.46
N ARG A 94 -32.26 25.09 22.53
CA ARG A 94 -32.03 26.02 21.41
C ARG A 94 -31.29 25.35 20.26
N LEU A 95 -30.22 24.62 20.57
CA LEU A 95 -29.40 23.92 19.58
C LEU A 95 -30.14 22.75 18.94
N LEU A 96 -30.80 21.90 19.74
CA LEU A 96 -31.55 20.73 19.24
C LEU A 96 -32.85 21.10 18.50
N ALA A 97 -33.35 22.34 18.66
CA ALA A 97 -34.43 22.86 17.82
C ALA A 97 -33.97 23.19 16.40
N ARG A 98 -32.65 23.34 16.17
CA ARG A 98 -32.05 23.70 14.89
C ARG A 98 -31.27 22.56 14.26
N ILE A 99 -30.56 21.78 15.07
CA ILE A 99 -29.66 20.72 14.66
C ILE A 99 -30.28 19.38 15.01
N THR A 100 -30.40 18.51 14.02
CA THR A 100 -30.78 17.12 14.23
C THR A 100 -29.53 16.30 14.53
N VAL A 101 -29.46 15.71 15.72
CA VAL A 101 -28.34 14.85 16.15
C VAL A 101 -28.78 13.39 16.03
N LEU A 102 -28.06 12.60 15.24
CA LEU A 102 -28.35 11.19 15.00
C LEU A 102 -27.41 10.29 15.84
N PRO A 103 -27.93 9.26 16.51
CA PRO A 103 -27.10 8.25 17.16
C PRO A 103 -26.43 7.35 16.13
N GLY A 104 -25.15 7.06 16.31
CA GLY A 104 -24.42 6.11 15.49
C GLY A 104 -23.16 5.60 16.16
N PHE A 105 -22.37 4.87 15.39
CA PHE A 105 -21.04 4.41 15.76
C PHE A 105 -20.19 4.18 14.49
N GLU A 106 -18.87 4.27 14.62
CA GLU A 106 -17.93 3.80 13.61
C GLU A 106 -17.36 2.45 14.03
N PHE A 107 -17.78 1.39 13.36
CA PHE A 107 -17.39 0.02 13.67
C PHE A 107 -16.12 -0.40 12.93
N THR A 108 -15.19 -1.04 13.63
CA THR A 108 -13.96 -1.61 13.07
C THR A 108 -14.17 -3.09 12.75
N SER A 109 -14.16 -3.43 11.47
CA SER A 109 -14.29 -4.81 10.98
C SER A 109 -13.03 -5.65 11.24
N HIS A 110 -13.14 -6.97 11.00
CA HIS A 110 -12.11 -7.96 11.34
C HIS A 110 -10.70 -7.60 10.86
N TYR A 111 -10.57 -6.99 9.68
CA TYR A 111 -9.28 -6.64 9.07
C TYR A 111 -8.96 -5.14 9.14
N GLY A 112 -9.73 -4.40 9.93
CA GLY A 112 -9.47 -3.00 10.28
C GLY A 112 -10.23 -1.96 9.44
N ALA A 113 -11.07 -2.35 8.48
CA ALA A 113 -11.90 -1.38 7.77
C ALA A 113 -13.03 -0.85 8.65
N HIS A 114 -13.28 0.44 8.56
CA HIS A 114 -14.34 1.10 9.30
C HIS A 114 -15.67 1.10 8.55
N ILE A 115 -16.76 1.15 9.30
CA ILE A 115 -18.14 1.16 8.81
C ILE A 115 -18.99 2.05 9.72
N LEU A 116 -19.65 3.06 9.17
CA LEU A 116 -20.60 3.86 9.94
C LEU A 116 -21.97 3.19 9.97
N ALA A 117 -22.54 3.14 11.16
CA ALA A 117 -23.91 2.79 11.41
C ALA A 117 -24.63 3.98 12.03
N ILE A 118 -25.63 4.52 11.34
CA ILE A 118 -26.42 5.67 11.82
C ILE A 118 -27.86 5.25 12.00
N PHE A 119 -28.48 5.60 13.12
CA PHE A 119 -29.83 5.17 13.50
C PHE A 119 -30.76 6.35 13.72
N ALA A 120 -32.06 6.05 13.80
CA ALA A 120 -33.07 7.03 14.15
C ALA A 120 -32.91 7.48 15.62
N PRO A 121 -33.15 8.76 15.97
CA PRO A 121 -33.03 9.25 17.35
C PRO A 121 -33.96 8.58 18.37
N ASP A 122 -35.05 7.96 17.91
CA ASP A 122 -36.01 7.20 18.72
C ASP A 122 -35.66 5.71 18.86
N ARG A 123 -34.60 5.24 18.17
CA ARG A 123 -34.06 3.89 18.34
C ARG A 123 -33.51 3.74 19.77
N PRO A 124 -33.99 2.77 20.57
CA PRO A 124 -33.45 2.55 21.90
C PRO A 124 -31.95 2.25 21.86
N ILE A 125 -31.18 2.91 22.73
CA ILE A 125 -29.72 2.75 22.82
C ILE A 125 -29.33 1.28 23.03
N SER A 126 -30.08 0.56 23.86
CA SER A 126 -29.86 -0.88 24.09
C SER A 126 -29.98 -1.75 22.83
N LEU A 127 -30.77 -1.34 21.83
CA LEU A 127 -30.87 -2.06 20.56
C LEU A 127 -29.73 -1.69 19.60
N ILE A 128 -29.16 -0.49 19.72
CA ILE A 128 -27.92 -0.10 19.02
C ILE A 128 -26.75 -0.89 19.60
N GLU A 129 -26.64 -1.00 20.92
CA GLU A 129 -25.64 -1.82 21.61
C GLU A 129 -25.79 -3.31 21.27
N ALA A 130 -27.02 -3.83 21.21
CA ALA A 130 -27.27 -5.19 20.76
C ALA A 130 -26.81 -5.43 19.31
N THR A 131 -26.71 -4.38 18.48
CA THR A 131 -26.14 -4.46 17.13
C THR A 131 -24.62 -4.57 17.21
N LEU A 132 -23.95 -3.76 18.04
CA LEU A 132 -22.50 -3.87 18.30
C LEU A 132 -22.11 -5.26 18.83
N LEU A 133 -22.90 -5.83 19.75
CA LEU A 133 -22.69 -7.21 20.24
C LEU A 133 -22.77 -8.25 19.10
N GLN A 134 -23.73 -8.12 18.18
CA GLN A 134 -23.85 -9.02 17.01
C GLN A 134 -22.67 -8.86 16.04
N LEU A 135 -22.11 -7.65 15.95
CA LEU A 135 -20.91 -7.33 15.18
C LEU A 135 -19.61 -7.85 15.83
N GLY A 136 -19.68 -8.43 17.03
CA GLY A 136 -18.55 -9.02 17.73
C GLY A 136 -17.86 -8.10 18.74
N VAL A 137 -18.43 -6.91 19.01
CA VAL A 137 -17.90 -6.02 20.06
C VAL A 137 -18.18 -6.63 21.44
N PRO A 138 -17.16 -6.87 22.27
CA PRO A 138 -17.36 -7.40 23.61
C PRO A 138 -18.15 -6.45 24.52
N PRO A 139 -19.02 -6.95 25.43
CA PRO A 139 -19.81 -6.12 26.32
C PRO A 139 -19.01 -5.09 27.14
N GLU A 140 -17.79 -5.45 27.56
CA GLU A 140 -16.90 -4.61 28.34
C GLU A 140 -16.29 -3.43 27.56
N LEU A 141 -16.32 -3.51 26.21
CA LEU A 141 -15.81 -2.46 25.32
C LEU A 141 -16.92 -1.53 24.79
N LEU A 142 -18.19 -1.86 25.00
CA LEU A 142 -19.34 -1.09 24.46
C LEU A 142 -19.36 0.38 24.85
N LYS A 143 -18.70 0.78 25.94
CA LYS A 143 -18.64 2.17 26.44
C LYS A 143 -17.22 2.77 26.40
N LYS A 144 -16.29 2.13 25.70
CA LYS A 144 -14.86 2.47 25.75
C LYS A 144 -14.35 3.31 24.59
N GLY A 145 -15.07 3.37 23.47
CA GLY A 145 -14.58 4.09 22.31
C GLY A 145 -13.36 3.44 21.66
N ALA A 146 -13.19 2.12 21.82
CA ALA A 146 -11.94 1.45 21.47
C ALA A 146 -11.72 1.49 19.95
N CYS A 147 -10.56 1.99 19.51
CA CYS A 147 -10.24 2.13 18.08
C CYS A 147 -9.98 0.79 17.35
N SER A 148 -9.79 -0.29 18.10
CA SER A 148 -9.51 -1.62 17.55
C SER A 148 -10.08 -2.70 18.45
N ILE A 149 -10.72 -3.70 17.84
CA ILE A 149 -11.35 -4.83 18.52
C ILE A 149 -11.01 -6.11 17.75
N ALA A 150 -10.60 -7.16 18.46
CA ALA A 150 -10.32 -8.47 17.87
C ALA A 150 -11.61 -9.25 17.59
N ASP A 151 -11.56 -10.17 16.62
CA ASP A 151 -12.62 -11.14 16.32
C ASP A 151 -14.00 -10.53 15.98
N THR A 152 -14.00 -9.31 15.41
CA THR A 152 -15.21 -8.68 14.91
C THR A 152 -15.64 -9.24 13.54
N ARG A 153 -16.84 -8.91 13.08
CA ARG A 153 -17.39 -9.34 11.78
C ARG A 153 -16.67 -8.72 10.59
N HIS A 154 -16.70 -9.41 9.45
CA HIS A 154 -16.21 -8.91 8.17
C HIS A 154 -17.14 -7.83 7.59
N VAL A 155 -16.63 -7.06 6.62
CA VAL A 155 -17.30 -5.88 6.05
C VAL A 155 -18.71 -6.16 5.54
N THR A 156 -18.89 -7.19 4.70
CA THR A 156 -20.20 -7.49 4.10
C THR A 156 -21.22 -7.97 5.13
N ASP A 157 -20.81 -8.81 6.09
CA ASP A 157 -21.67 -9.27 7.19
C ASP A 157 -22.10 -8.10 8.07
N ALA A 158 -21.17 -7.19 8.37
CA ALA A 158 -21.45 -6.01 9.15
C ALA A 158 -22.49 -5.11 8.48
N TYR A 159 -22.41 -4.91 7.16
CA TYR A 159 -23.42 -4.18 6.40
C TYR A 159 -24.81 -4.79 6.55
N GLU A 160 -24.92 -6.12 6.43
CA GLU A 160 -26.21 -6.81 6.57
C GLU A 160 -26.79 -6.68 7.97
N ILE A 161 -25.96 -6.86 9.00
CA ILE A 161 -26.37 -6.75 10.41
C ILE A 161 -26.88 -5.34 10.70
N ILE A 162 -26.12 -4.30 10.32
CA ILE A 162 -26.50 -2.90 10.56
C ILE A 162 -27.76 -2.54 9.79
N ASN A 163 -27.86 -2.92 8.51
CA ASN A 163 -29.03 -2.62 7.70
C ASN A 163 -30.29 -3.32 8.24
N ARG A 164 -30.18 -4.59 8.66
CA ARG A 164 -31.28 -5.33 9.31
C ARG A 164 -31.69 -4.70 10.64
N ALA A 165 -30.76 -4.08 11.36
CA ALA A 165 -31.03 -3.33 12.58
C ALA A 165 -31.68 -1.95 12.34
N GLY A 166 -31.93 -1.58 11.06
CA GLY A 166 -32.58 -0.34 10.65
C GLY A 166 -31.61 0.84 10.44
N GLY A 167 -30.29 0.61 10.46
CA GLY A 167 -29.29 1.67 10.32
C GLY A 167 -29.08 2.10 8.86
N ILE A 168 -28.62 3.34 8.65
CA ILE A 168 -27.93 3.75 7.43
C ILE A 168 -26.50 3.21 7.53
N VAL A 169 -26.07 2.52 6.48
CA VAL A 169 -24.74 1.90 6.37
C VAL A 169 -23.90 2.71 5.40
N ILE A 170 -22.78 3.24 5.87
CA ILE A 170 -21.84 4.02 5.07
C ILE A 170 -20.47 3.38 5.20
N ALA A 171 -19.71 3.29 4.11
CA ALA A 171 -18.28 3.00 4.19
C ALA A 171 -17.54 4.34 4.32
N PRO A 172 -17.12 4.74 5.53
CA PRO A 172 -16.41 5.99 5.76
C PRO A 172 -15.05 5.97 5.06
N HIS A 173 -14.52 7.17 4.77
CA HIS A 173 -13.18 7.40 4.21
C HIS A 173 -12.66 6.24 3.34
N ALA A 174 -13.46 5.79 2.36
CA ALA A 174 -13.32 4.50 1.71
C ALA A 174 -11.95 4.32 1.05
N ASN A 175 -11.34 5.42 0.60
CA ASN A 175 -10.01 5.51 0.01
C ASN A 175 -8.90 5.97 0.98
N GLY A 176 -9.19 6.06 2.28
CA GLY A 176 -8.27 6.36 3.37
C GLY A 176 -7.69 5.09 4.02
N PRO A 177 -6.78 5.21 5.00
CA PRO A 177 -6.03 4.09 5.57
C PRO A 177 -6.91 2.95 6.15
N ASN A 178 -8.02 3.30 6.80
CA ASN A 178 -8.99 2.34 7.36
C ASN A 178 -10.27 2.23 6.51
N GLY A 179 -10.20 2.67 5.25
CA GLY A 179 -11.30 2.57 4.31
C GLY A 179 -11.43 1.16 3.71
N VAL A 180 -12.65 0.79 3.35
CA VAL A 180 -12.94 -0.54 2.77
C VAL A 180 -12.22 -0.82 1.45
N ILE A 181 -11.94 0.21 0.64
CA ILE A 181 -11.17 0.03 -0.61
C ILE A 181 -9.73 -0.32 -0.25
N THR A 182 -9.12 0.42 0.67
CA THR A 182 -7.75 0.19 1.13
C THR A 182 -7.59 -1.18 1.76
N GLU A 183 -8.55 -1.63 2.58
CA GLU A 183 -8.55 -2.99 3.11
C GLU A 183 -8.58 -4.05 2.01
N THR A 184 -9.44 -3.89 0.99
CA THR A 184 -9.50 -4.86 -0.11
C THR A 184 -8.20 -4.93 -0.91
N LEU A 185 -7.44 -3.83 -0.99
CA LEU A 185 -6.11 -3.81 -1.62
C LEU A 185 -5.07 -4.55 -0.77
N ARG A 186 -5.17 -4.52 0.57
CA ARG A 186 -4.32 -5.31 1.47
C ARG A 186 -4.55 -6.81 1.34
N MET A 187 -5.75 -7.23 0.95
CA MET A 187 -6.13 -8.65 0.78
C MET A 187 -5.71 -9.25 -0.57
N GLY A 188 -5.07 -8.48 -1.45
CA GLY A 188 -4.56 -8.93 -2.76
C GLY A 188 -5.14 -8.17 -3.96
N THR A 189 -4.77 -8.58 -5.17
CA THR A 189 -5.10 -7.88 -6.42
C THR A 189 -6.48 -8.24 -7.01
N SER A 190 -7.25 -9.11 -6.36
CA SER A 190 -8.55 -9.52 -6.90
C SER A 190 -9.57 -8.37 -6.79
N GLY A 191 -10.10 -7.92 -7.93
CA GLY A 191 -11.14 -6.87 -7.96
C GLY A 191 -12.46 -7.30 -7.31
N GLN A 192 -12.70 -8.61 -7.16
CA GLN A 192 -13.95 -9.18 -6.65
C GLN A 192 -14.27 -8.77 -5.22
N ALA A 193 -13.27 -8.76 -4.32
CA ALA A 193 -13.47 -8.32 -2.94
C ALA A 193 -13.86 -6.84 -2.87
N ARG A 194 -13.21 -6.00 -3.70
CA ARG A 194 -13.53 -4.56 -3.80
C ARG A 194 -14.93 -4.33 -4.36
N VAL A 195 -15.33 -5.08 -5.40
CA VAL A 195 -16.69 -5.04 -5.94
C VAL A 195 -17.69 -5.43 -4.84
N ALA A 196 -17.48 -6.55 -4.16
CA ALA A 196 -18.36 -7.00 -3.07
C ALA A 196 -18.49 -5.96 -1.95
N ALA A 197 -17.38 -5.34 -1.52
CA ALA A 197 -17.37 -4.34 -0.46
C ALA A 197 -18.02 -3.01 -0.88
N THR A 198 -17.92 -2.59 -2.15
CA THR A 198 -18.39 -1.25 -2.58
C THR A 198 -19.71 -1.26 -3.34
N GLN A 199 -20.20 -2.43 -3.75
CA GLN A 199 -21.45 -2.62 -4.48
C GLN A 199 -22.48 -3.46 -3.70
N HIS A 200 -22.20 -3.74 -2.41
CA HIS A 200 -23.09 -4.54 -1.58
C HIS A 200 -24.50 -3.93 -1.50
N PRO A 201 -25.59 -4.73 -1.63
CA PRO A 201 -26.96 -4.21 -1.59
C PRO A 201 -27.34 -3.50 -0.28
N ALA A 202 -26.73 -3.90 0.83
CA ALA A 202 -26.96 -3.31 2.15
C ALA A 202 -26.17 -2.00 2.39
N LEU A 203 -25.24 -1.63 1.50
CA LEU A 203 -24.45 -0.40 1.59
C LEU A 203 -25.21 0.78 0.97
N HIS A 204 -25.29 1.91 1.67
CA HIS A 204 -26.09 3.06 1.24
C HIS A 204 -25.24 4.17 0.59
N ALA A 205 -24.06 4.45 1.14
CA ALA A 205 -23.16 5.47 0.63
C ALA A 205 -21.68 5.11 0.85
N LEU A 206 -20.82 5.73 0.04
CA LEU A 206 -19.37 5.69 0.16
C LEU A 206 -18.87 7.10 0.51
N GLU A 207 -18.13 7.25 1.60
CA GLU A 207 -17.50 8.52 1.95
C GLU A 207 -16.06 8.56 1.41
N PHE A 208 -15.61 9.69 0.89
CA PHE A 208 -14.25 9.85 0.36
C PHE A 208 -13.50 10.97 1.07
N VAL A 209 -12.23 10.73 1.39
CA VAL A 209 -11.35 11.77 1.99
C VAL A 209 -11.06 12.86 0.95
N ASN A 210 -10.58 12.44 -0.23
CA ASN A 210 -10.27 13.30 -1.36
C ASN A 210 -11.37 13.15 -2.43
N PHE A 211 -12.38 14.02 -2.38
CA PHE A 211 -13.56 13.92 -3.25
C PHE A 211 -13.30 14.32 -4.71
N TYR A 212 -12.33 15.20 -4.95
CA TYR A 212 -11.99 15.72 -6.28
C TYR A 212 -10.63 15.17 -6.72
N THR A 213 -10.58 13.87 -7.02
CA THR A 213 -9.41 13.18 -7.57
C THR A 213 -9.69 12.66 -8.98
N ASP A 214 -8.63 12.28 -9.68
CA ASP A 214 -8.62 11.93 -11.10
C ASP A 214 -9.76 10.97 -11.51
N HIS A 215 -10.43 11.28 -12.61
CA HIS A 215 -11.81 10.84 -12.90
C HIS A 215 -11.96 9.38 -13.37
N GLU A 216 -10.91 8.57 -13.33
CA GLU A 216 -10.89 7.25 -13.99
C GLU A 216 -10.53 6.06 -13.07
N LYS A 217 -10.29 6.29 -11.77
CA LYS A 217 -9.87 5.23 -10.83
C LYS A 217 -10.93 4.93 -9.78
N PHE A 218 -10.98 3.68 -9.31
CA PHE A 218 -11.88 3.23 -8.24
C PHE A 218 -11.67 3.95 -6.89
N THR A 219 -10.60 4.74 -6.74
CA THR A 219 -10.35 5.60 -5.58
C THR A 219 -11.01 6.98 -5.69
N SER A 220 -11.71 7.27 -6.80
CA SER A 220 -12.41 8.52 -7.07
C SER A 220 -13.94 8.32 -7.01
N PRO A 221 -14.69 9.29 -6.44
CA PRO A 221 -16.16 9.27 -6.47
C PRO A 221 -16.77 9.10 -7.87
N ALA A 222 -16.12 9.68 -8.89
CA ALA A 222 -16.63 9.69 -10.26
C ALA A 222 -16.71 8.28 -10.87
N PHE A 223 -15.94 7.33 -10.34
CA PHE A 223 -15.92 5.94 -10.78
C PHE A 223 -17.23 5.19 -10.46
N TYR A 224 -17.89 5.54 -9.36
CA TYR A 224 -19.11 4.87 -8.85
C TYR A 224 -20.38 5.44 -9.48
N ASN A 225 -20.35 5.68 -10.78
CA ASN A 225 -21.42 6.32 -11.54
C ASN A 225 -22.45 5.34 -12.14
N GLY A 226 -22.25 4.03 -11.97
CA GLY A 226 -23.14 2.97 -12.50
C GLY A 226 -22.87 2.56 -13.94
N LYS A 227 -21.82 3.08 -14.60
CA LYS A 227 -21.47 2.79 -16.00
C LYS A 227 -20.21 1.94 -16.16
N THR A 228 -19.49 1.70 -15.07
CA THR A 228 -18.24 0.93 -15.09
C THR A 228 -18.56 -0.55 -14.91
N ASP A 229 -17.92 -1.42 -15.72
CA ASP A 229 -18.11 -2.87 -15.65
C ASP A 229 -17.88 -3.40 -14.22
N HIS A 230 -18.81 -4.23 -13.73
CA HIS A 230 -18.87 -4.77 -12.36
C HIS A 230 -19.20 -3.74 -11.26
N TYR A 231 -19.43 -2.47 -11.62
CA TYR A 231 -19.86 -1.40 -10.72
C TYR A 231 -21.14 -0.74 -11.26
N GLU A 232 -22.10 -1.56 -11.68
CA GLU A 232 -23.35 -1.11 -12.31
C GLU A 232 -24.30 -0.45 -11.31
N ARG A 233 -24.14 -0.69 -10.00
CA ARG A 233 -24.89 0.01 -8.96
C ARG A 233 -24.25 1.36 -8.68
N ARG A 234 -24.88 2.42 -9.21
CA ARG A 234 -24.52 3.79 -8.87
C ARG A 234 -24.62 4.01 -7.35
N MET A 235 -23.59 4.63 -6.77
CA MET A 235 -23.50 4.86 -5.32
C MET A 235 -23.65 6.35 -5.00
N PHE A 236 -24.22 6.66 -3.83
CA PHE A 236 -24.04 7.98 -3.24
C PHE A 236 -22.60 8.11 -2.76
N CYS A 237 -21.85 9.04 -3.33
CA CYS A 237 -20.53 9.41 -2.85
C CYS A 237 -20.64 10.69 -2.00
N ILE A 238 -20.18 10.63 -0.76
CA ILE A 238 -20.32 11.71 0.23
C ILE A 238 -18.97 12.08 0.85
N GLN A 239 -18.99 13.07 1.75
CA GLN A 239 -17.84 13.51 2.53
C GLN A 239 -18.30 13.87 3.95
N GLY A 240 -17.55 13.42 4.96
CA GLY A 240 -17.71 13.76 6.37
C GLY A 240 -16.42 14.37 6.92
N SER A 241 -16.52 15.05 8.06
CA SER A 241 -15.36 15.70 8.68
C SER A 241 -14.37 14.71 9.27
N ASP A 242 -14.84 13.56 9.77
CA ASP A 242 -14.06 12.62 10.57
C ASP A 242 -13.42 13.36 11.77
N ALA A 243 -14.25 14.21 12.39
CA ALA A 243 -13.80 15.19 13.38
C ALA A 243 -13.49 14.52 14.71
N HIS A 244 -12.29 14.80 15.22
CA HIS A 244 -11.75 14.26 16.48
C HIS A 244 -11.36 15.38 17.46
N ARG A 245 -11.86 16.58 17.19
CA ARG A 245 -11.67 17.81 17.95
C ARG A 245 -12.75 18.81 17.54
N LEU A 246 -12.94 19.86 18.34
CA LEU A 246 -13.89 20.91 18.04
C LEU A 246 -13.50 21.67 16.77
N ARG A 247 -12.26 22.17 16.72
CA ARG A 247 -11.78 23.04 15.63
C ARG A 247 -10.52 22.49 15.00
N ARG A 248 -10.35 22.78 13.71
CA ARG A 248 -9.18 22.34 12.95
C ARG A 248 -7.87 22.72 13.64
N ALA A 249 -6.95 21.76 13.71
CA ALA A 249 -5.60 21.98 14.21
C ALA A 249 -4.78 22.84 13.24
N SER A 250 -4.02 23.81 13.78
CA SER A 250 -2.97 24.51 13.02
C SER A 250 -1.88 23.54 12.60
N ALA A 251 -1.16 23.80 11.50
CA ALA A 251 -0.05 22.94 11.12
C ALA A 251 1.05 23.01 12.19
N GLY A 252 1.44 21.84 12.72
CA GLY A 252 2.45 21.72 13.78
C GLY A 252 1.89 21.51 15.19
N GLU A 253 0.58 21.69 15.41
CA GLU A 253 -0.08 21.40 16.68
C GLU A 253 -0.83 20.05 16.63
N GLY A 254 -0.44 19.11 17.49
CA GLY A 254 -1.06 17.79 17.63
C GLY A 254 -0.51 16.70 16.70
N ASN A 255 -1.03 15.48 16.86
CA ASN A 255 -0.71 14.36 15.98
C ASN A 255 -1.12 14.72 14.53
N GLY A 256 -0.31 14.35 13.53
CA GLY A 256 -0.64 14.61 12.11
C GLY A 256 -1.95 13.94 11.64
N TRP A 257 -2.43 12.98 12.42
CA TRP A 257 -3.70 12.27 12.34
C TRP A 257 -4.74 13.02 13.20
N HIS A 258 -6.01 13.11 12.79
CA HIS A 258 -7.08 13.82 13.52
C HIS A 258 -7.00 15.36 13.48
N ARG A 259 -6.63 15.95 12.33
CA ARG A 259 -6.57 17.43 12.18
C ARG A 259 -7.93 18.08 12.01
N HIS A 260 -8.94 17.35 11.55
CA HIS A 260 -10.23 17.90 11.19
C HIS A 260 -11.07 18.22 12.42
N GLY A 261 -11.67 19.42 12.40
CA GLY A 261 -12.69 19.84 13.37
C GLY A 261 -14.10 19.58 12.85
N VAL A 262 -15.07 19.74 13.74
CA VAL A 262 -16.51 19.61 13.45
C VAL A 262 -16.88 20.46 12.23
N GLY A 263 -17.54 19.86 11.23
CA GLY A 263 -18.00 20.56 10.04
C GLY A 263 -16.90 21.07 9.09
N ASP A 264 -15.66 20.60 9.24
CA ASP A 264 -14.57 20.87 8.29
C ASP A 264 -14.85 20.34 6.88
N ARG A 265 -15.67 19.29 6.80
CA ARG A 265 -16.19 18.71 5.58
C ARG A 265 -17.62 18.27 5.87
N TYR A 266 -18.49 18.39 4.88
CA TYR A 266 -19.90 18.03 4.98
C TYR A 266 -20.46 17.83 3.56
N ILE A 267 -21.66 17.27 3.49
CA ILE A 267 -22.46 17.27 2.27
C ILE A 267 -23.62 18.26 2.38
N GLU A 268 -24.13 18.70 1.24
CA GLU A 268 -25.44 19.31 1.17
C GLU A 268 -26.44 18.28 0.61
N ALA A 269 -27.54 18.07 1.32
CA ALA A 269 -28.61 17.15 0.94
C ALA A 269 -29.93 17.91 0.75
N LEU A 270 -30.61 17.68 -0.37
CA LEU A 270 -31.92 18.26 -0.67
C LEU A 270 -33.00 17.35 -0.08
N LEU A 271 -33.58 17.77 1.06
CA LEU A 271 -34.53 16.98 1.84
C LEU A 271 -35.83 17.77 2.10
N PRO A 272 -36.96 17.08 2.38
CA PRO A 272 -38.20 17.74 2.79
C PRO A 272 -38.15 18.20 4.26
N ALA A 273 -37.35 17.53 5.09
CA ALA A 273 -37.16 17.83 6.50
C ALA A 273 -35.83 17.27 7.00
N THR A 274 -35.32 17.82 8.11
CA THR A 274 -34.11 17.33 8.81
C THR A 274 -34.45 16.12 9.69
N THR A 275 -34.78 14.99 9.08
CA THR A 275 -35.12 13.75 9.80
C THR A 275 -34.31 12.56 9.32
N PHE A 276 -34.09 11.59 10.20
CA PHE A 276 -33.47 10.32 9.84
C PHE A 276 -34.20 9.62 8.68
N ALA A 277 -35.54 9.62 8.71
CA ALA A 277 -36.36 8.99 7.69
C ALA A 277 -36.13 9.63 6.30
N ALA A 278 -36.10 10.96 6.22
CA ALA A 278 -35.81 11.67 4.96
C ALA A 278 -34.41 11.35 4.42
N LEU A 279 -33.41 11.28 5.30
CA LEU A 279 -32.04 10.94 4.92
C LEU A 279 -31.91 9.48 4.46
N LYS A 280 -32.56 8.55 5.17
CA LYS A 280 -32.60 7.12 4.80
C LYS A 280 -33.33 6.91 3.48
N GLU A 281 -34.45 7.58 3.26
CA GLU A 281 -35.17 7.58 1.99
C GLU A 281 -34.30 8.09 0.84
N LEU A 282 -33.61 9.21 1.04
CA LEU A 282 -32.66 9.74 0.05
C LEU A 282 -31.58 8.71 -0.31
N PHE A 283 -30.86 8.15 0.67
CA PHE A 283 -29.77 7.20 0.41
C PHE A 283 -30.22 5.81 -0.06
N THR A 284 -31.53 5.53 -0.06
CA THR A 284 -32.10 4.30 -0.65
C THR A 284 -32.73 4.55 -2.03
N SER A 285 -32.84 5.81 -2.43
CA SER A 285 -33.38 6.23 -3.72
C SER A 285 -32.34 6.19 -4.86
N GLN A 286 -32.76 6.64 -6.05
CA GLN A 286 -31.88 6.87 -7.21
C GLN A 286 -31.67 8.37 -7.49
N GLU A 287 -32.00 9.24 -6.52
CA GLU A 287 -31.98 10.71 -6.65
C GLU A 287 -30.61 11.30 -6.32
N PHE A 288 -29.57 10.86 -7.03
CA PHE A 288 -28.17 11.22 -6.74
C PHE A 288 -27.86 12.72 -6.88
N ASP A 289 -28.66 13.45 -7.66
CA ASP A 289 -28.54 14.91 -7.83
C ASP A 289 -29.01 15.71 -6.60
N ARG A 290 -29.68 15.06 -5.65
CA ARG A 290 -30.08 15.64 -4.35
C ARG A 290 -28.98 15.60 -3.30
N VAL A 291 -27.81 15.06 -3.63
CA VAL A 291 -26.61 15.12 -2.78
C VAL A 291 -25.52 15.83 -3.55
N ARG A 292 -24.88 16.81 -2.92
CA ARG A 292 -23.70 17.46 -3.49
C ARG A 292 -22.67 17.72 -2.41
N VAL A 293 -21.40 17.61 -2.79
CA VAL A 293 -20.28 18.04 -1.97
C VAL A 293 -19.92 19.47 -2.39
N PRO A 294 -19.88 20.45 -1.49
CA PRO A 294 -19.49 21.82 -1.85
C PRO A 294 -18.06 21.88 -2.43
N LYS A 295 -17.89 22.48 -3.61
CA LYS A 295 -16.56 22.78 -4.20
C LYS A 295 -15.83 23.93 -3.50
N ARG A 296 -16.54 24.72 -2.68
CA ARG A 296 -16.03 25.97 -2.07
C ARG A 296 -14.91 25.74 -1.06
N ASP A 297 -14.91 24.61 -0.36
CA ASP A 297 -13.97 24.39 0.74
C ASP A 297 -12.54 24.09 0.28
N GLN A 298 -12.30 23.62 -0.96
CA GLN A 298 -10.93 23.36 -1.41
C GLN A 298 -10.11 24.64 -1.60
N LYS A 299 -10.72 25.72 -2.10
CA LYS A 299 -10.04 26.99 -2.36
C LYS A 299 -9.81 27.80 -1.08
N GLN A 300 -10.80 27.81 -0.18
CA GLN A 300 -10.60 28.37 1.15
C GLN A 300 -9.58 27.54 1.94
N TRP A 301 -9.63 26.21 1.86
CA TRP A 301 -8.61 25.32 2.43
C TRP A 301 -7.21 25.54 1.85
N GLU A 302 -7.07 25.77 0.55
CA GLU A 302 -5.77 26.08 -0.08
C GLU A 302 -5.20 27.39 0.46
N VAL A 303 -6.04 28.43 0.62
CA VAL A 303 -5.65 29.70 1.22
C VAL A 303 -5.35 29.53 2.71
N ASP A 304 -6.17 28.80 3.48
CA ASP A 304 -5.95 28.52 4.89
C ASP A 304 -4.63 27.77 5.10
N THR A 305 -4.37 26.75 4.30
CA THR A 305 -3.13 25.97 4.31
C THR A 305 -1.93 26.84 3.95
N LEU A 306 -2.07 27.81 3.05
CA LEU A 306 -0.99 28.75 2.75
C LEU A 306 -0.74 29.77 3.86
N ARG A 307 -1.76 30.11 4.65
CA ARG A 307 -1.66 31.08 5.74
C ARG A 307 -1.13 30.47 7.03
N SER A 308 -1.55 29.25 7.36
CA SER A 308 -1.28 28.57 8.64
C SER A 308 -0.60 27.21 8.51
N GLY A 309 -0.34 26.76 7.28
CA GLY A 309 0.37 25.52 6.97
C GLY A 309 1.88 25.68 6.93
N ALA A 310 2.58 24.55 6.74
CA ALA A 310 4.02 24.56 6.51
C ALA A 310 4.33 25.21 5.15
N SER A 311 5.43 25.97 5.11
CA SER A 311 5.99 26.51 3.88
C SER A 311 6.10 25.45 2.79
N SER A 312 5.57 25.74 1.62
CA SER A 312 5.65 24.87 0.45
C SER A 312 6.57 25.49 -0.61
N GLU A 313 7.41 24.67 -1.22
CA GLU A 313 8.23 25.12 -2.35
C GLU A 313 7.40 25.38 -3.61
N ARG A 314 6.22 24.76 -3.71
CA ARG A 314 5.34 24.89 -4.88
C ARG A 314 4.19 25.87 -4.68
N GLN A 315 4.13 26.53 -3.53
CA GLN A 315 3.08 27.50 -3.27
C GLN A 315 3.65 28.75 -2.60
N ALA A 316 3.12 29.92 -2.95
CA ALA A 316 3.55 31.19 -2.39
C ALA A 316 2.35 32.08 -2.10
N LEU A 317 2.41 32.80 -0.98
CA LEU A 317 1.43 33.78 -0.56
C LEU A 317 2.10 35.16 -0.50
N ARG A 318 1.52 36.15 -1.17
CA ARG A 318 2.09 37.51 -1.24
C ARG A 318 1.01 38.59 -1.07
N PRO A 319 1.31 39.71 -0.38
CA PRO A 319 0.43 40.87 -0.36
C PRO A 319 0.47 41.62 -1.70
N GLU A 320 -0.57 42.42 -2.00
CA GLU A 320 -0.66 43.21 -3.25
C GLU A 320 0.52 44.19 -3.42
N SER A 321 1.09 44.71 -2.33
CA SER A 321 2.21 45.66 -2.35
C SER A 321 3.54 45.09 -2.87
N SER A 322 3.66 43.76 -3.01
CA SER A 322 4.86 43.08 -3.54
C SER A 322 4.82 42.87 -5.07
N ALA A 323 3.83 43.45 -5.77
CA ALA A 323 3.54 43.17 -7.19
C ALA A 323 4.73 43.31 -8.16
N ALA A 324 5.61 44.29 -7.95
CA ALA A 324 6.75 44.56 -8.84
C ALA A 324 7.82 43.45 -8.85
N THR A 325 7.84 42.60 -7.83
CA THR A 325 8.82 41.51 -7.67
C THR A 325 8.23 40.12 -7.85
N LEU A 326 6.90 40.00 -8.06
CA LEU A 326 6.20 38.71 -8.16
C LEU A 326 6.65 37.85 -9.35
N TRP A 327 7.21 38.46 -10.40
CA TRP A 327 7.78 37.69 -11.52
C TRP A 327 8.93 36.79 -11.05
N ARG A 328 9.63 37.15 -9.95
CA ARG A 328 10.68 36.32 -9.34
C ARG A 328 10.08 35.10 -8.64
N ASP A 329 8.96 35.26 -7.94
CA ASP A 329 8.23 34.13 -7.35
C ASP A 329 7.73 33.19 -8.46
N ILE A 330 7.24 33.74 -9.58
CA ILE A 330 6.83 32.94 -10.75
C ILE A 330 8.04 32.22 -11.38
N ALA A 331 9.19 32.88 -11.50
CA ALA A 331 10.43 32.28 -11.99
C ALA A 331 10.89 31.12 -11.09
N ALA A 332 10.84 31.33 -9.78
CA ALA A 332 11.19 30.32 -8.78
C ALA A 332 10.24 29.12 -8.83
N LEU A 333 8.94 29.37 -8.90
CA LEU A 333 7.92 28.33 -9.06
C LEU A 333 8.13 27.53 -10.36
N ALA A 334 8.41 28.20 -11.47
CA ALA A 334 8.72 27.52 -12.73
C ALA A 334 10.00 26.66 -12.61
N ASN A 335 11.03 27.15 -11.92
CA ASN A 335 12.27 26.41 -11.63
C ASN A 335 12.13 25.27 -10.62
N VAL A 336 11.00 25.11 -9.94
CA VAL A 336 10.71 23.89 -9.13
C VAL A 336 9.67 22.97 -9.78
N GLY A 337 9.30 23.25 -11.04
CA GLY A 337 8.36 22.41 -11.82
C GLY A 337 6.93 22.93 -11.86
N GLY A 338 6.71 24.20 -11.51
CA GLY A 338 5.40 24.85 -11.45
C GLY A 338 4.83 24.93 -10.03
N GLY A 339 3.68 25.58 -9.89
CA GLY A 339 3.04 25.79 -8.59
C GLY A 339 2.00 26.89 -8.59
N THR A 340 1.58 27.32 -7.40
CA THR A 340 0.53 28.33 -7.21
C THR A 340 1.07 29.54 -6.46
N LEU A 341 0.88 30.73 -7.02
CA LEU A 341 1.09 32.01 -6.34
C LEU A 341 -0.28 32.63 -6.03
N ILE A 342 -0.55 32.95 -4.76
CA ILE A 342 -1.75 33.69 -4.35
C ILE A 342 -1.36 35.11 -3.94
N VAL A 343 -1.96 36.09 -4.60
CA VAL A 343 -1.74 37.52 -4.37
C VAL A 343 -2.92 38.14 -3.64
N GLY A 344 -2.63 39.05 -2.70
CA GLY A 344 -3.59 39.67 -1.79
C GLY A 344 -3.69 38.98 -0.43
N GLY A 345 -2.96 37.88 -0.22
CA GLY A 345 -2.92 37.14 1.04
C GLY A 345 -2.01 37.76 2.10
N ALA A 346 -2.07 37.23 3.31
CA ALA A 346 -1.18 37.56 4.42
C ALA A 346 -1.06 36.37 5.38
N ASP A 347 0.09 36.25 6.05
CA ASP A 347 0.38 35.17 7.00
C ASP A 347 -0.64 35.09 8.14
N ALA A 348 -0.69 33.94 8.83
CA ALA A 348 -1.54 33.74 9.99
C ALA A 348 -1.37 34.87 11.03
N GLY A 349 -2.50 35.38 11.54
CA GLY A 349 -2.54 36.49 12.50
C GLY A 349 -2.53 37.89 11.89
N THR A 350 -2.34 38.03 10.57
CA THR A 350 -2.40 39.32 9.86
C THR A 350 -3.68 39.42 9.02
N SER A 351 -4.26 40.64 8.94
CA SER A 351 -5.44 40.90 8.11
C SER A 351 -5.13 40.77 6.63
N ILE A 352 -6.01 40.10 5.89
CA ILE A 352 -5.87 39.93 4.44
C ILE A 352 -5.96 41.29 3.73
N SER A 353 -4.97 41.55 2.88
CA SER A 353 -4.90 42.80 2.10
C SER A 353 -5.96 42.84 0.99
N GLY A 354 -6.20 41.71 0.33
CA GLY A 354 -7.01 41.62 -0.87
C GLY A 354 -6.30 42.19 -2.10
N VAL A 355 -6.93 42.07 -3.25
CA VAL A 355 -6.49 42.66 -4.51
C VAL A 355 -7.51 43.69 -4.94
N SER A 356 -7.05 44.93 -5.11
CA SER A 356 -7.90 46.09 -5.37
C SER A 356 -8.38 46.13 -6.83
N ASN A 357 -7.53 45.73 -7.77
CA ASN A 357 -7.85 45.64 -9.20
C ASN A 357 -7.24 44.37 -9.83
N PRO A 358 -7.90 43.21 -9.73
CA PRO A 358 -7.36 41.92 -10.16
C PRO A 358 -7.05 41.85 -11.66
N GLU A 359 -7.86 42.51 -12.49
CA GLU A 359 -7.70 42.53 -13.94
C GLU A 359 -6.39 43.24 -14.33
N GLN A 360 -6.19 44.46 -13.82
CA GLN A 360 -4.97 45.24 -14.05
C GLN A 360 -3.72 44.54 -13.51
N LEU A 361 -3.82 43.88 -12.35
CA LEU A 361 -2.72 43.11 -11.77
C LEU A 361 -2.37 41.91 -12.65
N SER A 362 -3.36 41.17 -13.16
CA SER A 362 -3.13 40.02 -14.03
C SER A 362 -2.43 40.40 -15.34
N GLU A 363 -2.83 41.51 -15.97
CA GLU A 363 -2.19 42.04 -17.18
C GLU A 363 -0.75 42.48 -16.91
N THR A 364 -0.53 43.18 -15.79
CA THR A 364 0.80 43.65 -15.38
C THR A 364 1.74 42.48 -15.12
N LEU A 365 1.27 41.43 -14.45
CA LEU A 365 2.07 40.22 -14.20
C LEU A 365 2.39 39.45 -15.48
N ARG A 366 1.42 39.29 -16.39
CA ARG A 366 1.68 38.66 -17.70
C ARG A 366 2.76 39.41 -18.47
N ARG A 367 2.68 40.74 -18.55
CA ARG A 367 3.68 41.58 -19.22
C ARG A 367 5.05 41.48 -18.53
N SER A 368 5.09 41.56 -17.20
CA SER A 368 6.34 41.47 -16.44
C SER A 368 7.04 40.13 -16.66
N VAL A 369 6.33 39.00 -16.64
CA VAL A 369 6.92 37.69 -16.93
C VAL A 369 7.41 37.58 -18.38
N GLN A 370 6.71 38.18 -19.34
CA GLN A 370 7.16 38.22 -20.75
C GLN A 370 8.44 39.04 -20.97
N GLU A 371 8.62 40.13 -20.21
CA GLU A 371 9.77 41.02 -20.27
C GLU A 371 10.98 40.48 -19.50
N HIS A 372 10.74 39.79 -18.38
CA HIS A 372 11.78 39.42 -17.43
C HIS A 372 12.20 37.94 -17.45
N LEU A 373 11.42 37.01 -18.01
CA LEU A 373 11.68 35.57 -17.86
C LEU A 373 11.85 34.86 -19.21
N THR A 374 12.88 34.01 -19.32
CA THR A 374 13.13 33.14 -20.48
C THR A 374 13.65 31.77 -20.02
N PRO A 375 13.05 30.63 -20.43
CA PRO A 375 11.80 30.49 -21.19
C PRO A 375 10.57 31.06 -20.46
N ARG A 376 9.42 31.15 -21.14
CA ARG A 376 8.20 31.76 -20.59
C ARG A 376 7.24 30.69 -20.07
N PRO A 377 6.93 30.66 -18.77
CA PRO A 377 5.97 29.71 -18.23
C PRO A 377 4.55 30.09 -18.63
N TYR A 378 3.65 29.10 -18.68
CA TYR A 378 2.23 29.34 -18.91
C TYR A 378 1.53 29.70 -17.60
N LEU A 379 0.75 30.80 -17.62
CA LEU A 379 0.07 31.34 -16.44
C LEU A 379 -1.45 31.32 -16.61
N THR A 380 -2.12 30.69 -15.64
CA THR A 380 -3.59 30.74 -15.48
C THR A 380 -3.93 31.61 -14.29
N PHE A 381 -4.92 32.50 -14.44
CA PHE A 381 -5.33 33.45 -13.41
C PHE A 381 -6.76 33.15 -13.00
N GLU A 382 -7.03 33.21 -11.71
CA GLU A 382 -8.32 32.93 -11.12
C GLU A 382 -8.61 33.85 -9.94
N LEU A 383 -9.82 34.40 -9.86
CA LEU A 383 -10.26 35.22 -8.75
C LEU A 383 -10.88 34.33 -7.65
N ILE A 384 -10.43 34.50 -6.41
CA ILE A 384 -10.93 33.79 -5.23
C ILE A 384 -11.51 34.81 -4.25
N ASN A 385 -12.74 34.60 -3.79
CA ASN A 385 -13.30 35.37 -2.68
C ASN A 385 -13.05 34.63 -1.35
N TYR A 386 -12.31 35.26 -0.44
CA TYR A 386 -11.92 34.71 0.86
C TYR A 386 -12.17 35.76 1.95
N GLU A 387 -12.91 35.40 3.00
CA GLU A 387 -13.31 36.31 4.10
C GLU A 387 -13.88 37.67 3.62
N GLY A 388 -14.59 37.67 2.49
CA GLY A 388 -15.19 38.88 1.90
C GLY A 388 -14.19 39.79 1.15
N ARG A 389 -12.96 39.34 0.93
CA ARG A 389 -11.93 40.00 0.10
C ARG A 389 -11.63 39.18 -1.14
N ASP A 390 -11.26 39.86 -2.21
CA ASP A 390 -10.84 39.19 -3.45
C ASP A 390 -9.33 38.94 -3.46
N LEU A 391 -8.93 37.73 -3.83
CA LEU A 391 -7.56 37.27 -3.97
C LEU A 391 -7.32 36.82 -5.41
N LEU A 392 -6.10 37.01 -5.93
CA LEU A 392 -5.73 36.56 -7.25
C LEU A 392 -4.85 35.30 -7.15
N ARG A 393 -5.38 34.15 -7.56
CA ARG A 393 -4.63 32.91 -7.71
C ARG A 393 -4.00 32.85 -9.10
N VAL A 394 -2.70 32.61 -9.13
CA VAL A 394 -1.88 32.48 -10.33
C VAL A 394 -1.27 31.08 -10.34
N GLU A 395 -1.75 30.24 -11.23
CA GLU A 395 -1.17 28.91 -11.45
C GLU A 395 -0.06 29.01 -12.50
N VAL A 396 1.14 28.60 -12.10
CA VAL A 396 2.36 28.62 -12.92
C VAL A 396 2.61 27.20 -13.43
N ARG A 397 2.61 27.04 -14.75
CA ARG A 397 2.97 25.79 -15.41
C ARG A 397 4.28 25.95 -16.16
N ALA A 398 5.27 25.14 -15.80
CA ALA A 398 6.54 25.06 -16.51
C ALA A 398 6.33 24.25 -17.81
N SER A 399 6.15 24.94 -18.94
CA SER A 399 5.94 24.32 -20.25
C SER A 399 7.24 23.89 -20.95
N GLU A 400 8.36 24.44 -20.50
CA GLU A 400 9.71 24.15 -20.98
C GLU A 400 10.60 23.68 -19.82
N PRO A 401 11.67 22.92 -20.11
CA PRO A 401 12.59 22.48 -19.07
C PRO A 401 13.31 23.69 -18.44
N PRO A 402 13.68 23.62 -17.15
CA PRO A 402 14.48 24.64 -16.48
C PRO A 402 15.88 24.79 -17.10
N PRO A 403 16.69 25.80 -16.74
CA PRO A 403 16.35 26.90 -15.86
C PRO A 403 15.59 28.02 -16.57
N TYR A 404 14.56 28.52 -15.91
CA TYR A 404 13.88 29.79 -16.17
C TYR A 404 14.76 30.92 -15.65
N LEU A 405 15.41 31.62 -16.58
CA LEU A 405 16.41 32.65 -16.30
C LEU A 405 15.77 34.04 -16.32
N GLY A 406 15.99 34.80 -15.24
CA GLY A 406 15.64 36.21 -15.18
C GLY A 406 16.51 37.05 -16.12
N ASN A 407 15.97 38.14 -16.65
CA ASN A 407 16.74 39.07 -17.51
C ASN A 407 17.85 39.81 -16.75
N ASP A 408 17.85 39.74 -15.43
CA ASP A 408 18.94 40.16 -14.54
C ASP A 408 20.07 39.12 -14.43
N GLY A 409 19.96 37.99 -15.15
CA GLY A 409 20.94 36.91 -15.16
C GLY A 409 20.85 35.99 -13.94
N VAL A 410 19.82 36.14 -13.10
CA VAL A 410 19.64 35.36 -11.88
C VAL A 410 18.64 34.22 -12.13
N ILE A 411 18.98 33.03 -11.64
CA ILE A 411 18.06 31.89 -11.58
C ILE A 411 17.47 31.88 -10.18
N TYR A 412 16.16 32.05 -10.07
CA TYR A 412 15.46 32.00 -8.80
C TYR A 412 14.98 30.57 -8.52
N THR A 413 15.07 30.14 -7.26
CA THR A 413 14.53 28.87 -6.75
C THR A 413 13.76 29.13 -5.46
N ARG A 414 13.09 28.10 -4.94
CA ARG A 414 12.40 28.19 -3.65
C ARG A 414 13.08 27.33 -2.60
N HIS A 415 13.25 27.90 -1.41
CA HIS A 415 13.78 27.23 -0.22
C HIS A 415 13.05 27.75 1.02
N ASP A 416 12.57 26.84 1.87
CA ASP A 416 11.79 27.10 3.09
C ASP A 416 10.57 28.00 2.87
N GLY A 417 10.00 27.98 1.66
CA GLY A 417 8.88 28.85 1.34
C GLY A 417 9.28 30.28 0.95
N GLU A 418 10.56 30.56 0.71
CA GLU A 418 11.03 31.85 0.20
C GLU A 418 11.68 31.76 -1.17
N THR A 419 11.57 32.86 -1.92
CA THR A 419 12.15 32.99 -3.25
C THR A 419 13.56 33.53 -3.13
N VAL A 420 14.55 32.69 -3.47
CA VAL A 420 15.98 32.98 -3.31
C VAL A 420 16.74 32.79 -4.63
N SER A 421 17.93 33.36 -4.72
CA SER A 421 18.85 33.11 -5.84
C SER A 421 19.42 31.70 -5.71
N ALA A 422 19.37 30.92 -6.78
CA ALA A 422 19.94 29.58 -6.83
C ALA A 422 21.47 29.63 -6.71
N ASP A 423 22.03 28.73 -5.93
CA ASP A 423 23.47 28.55 -5.80
C ASP A 423 24.06 27.72 -6.96
N ARG A 424 25.38 27.55 -6.98
CA ARG A 424 26.06 26.81 -8.04
C ARG A 424 25.58 25.35 -8.13
N SER A 425 25.33 24.69 -7.01
CA SER A 425 24.91 23.30 -6.96
C SER A 425 23.48 23.15 -7.47
N GLU A 426 22.57 24.05 -7.07
CA GLU A 426 21.18 24.09 -7.52
C GLU A 426 21.08 24.38 -9.01
N ILE A 427 21.88 25.32 -9.54
CA ILE A 427 21.93 25.58 -10.99
C ILE A 427 22.39 24.33 -11.75
N ILE A 428 23.42 23.63 -11.25
CA ILE A 428 23.87 22.37 -11.85
C ILE A 428 22.74 21.31 -11.81
N GLN A 429 21.98 21.24 -10.72
CA GLN A 429 20.84 20.33 -10.59
C GLN A 429 19.71 20.67 -11.56
N LEU A 430 19.35 21.95 -11.72
CA LEU A 430 18.34 22.42 -12.67
C LEU A 430 18.75 22.08 -14.10
N CYS A 431 20.00 22.34 -14.47
CA CYS A 431 20.53 21.96 -15.79
C CYS A 431 20.55 20.44 -15.99
N ARG A 432 20.87 19.65 -14.97
CA ARG A 432 20.77 18.18 -15.03
C ARG A 432 19.32 17.72 -15.19
N ARG A 433 18.36 18.38 -14.52
CA ARG A 433 16.92 18.10 -14.64
C ARG A 433 16.44 18.41 -16.06
N ALA A 434 16.86 19.53 -16.63
CA ALA A 434 16.60 19.90 -18.01
C ALA A 434 17.11 18.86 -19.02
N LEU A 435 18.35 18.40 -18.81
CA LEU A 435 18.97 17.34 -19.61
C LEU A 435 18.26 15.99 -19.43
N ALA A 436 17.66 15.74 -18.26
CA ALA A 436 16.86 14.54 -17.97
C ALA A 436 15.43 14.62 -18.54
N GLU A 437 14.78 15.79 -18.52
CA GLU A 437 13.49 16.05 -19.18
C GLU A 437 13.61 16.00 -20.71
N GLY A 438 14.81 16.26 -21.25
CA GLY A 438 15.17 15.96 -22.64
C GLY A 438 15.52 14.49 -22.93
N ALA A 439 15.57 13.62 -21.93
CA ALA A 439 15.94 12.20 -22.06
C ALA A 439 14.76 11.30 -21.67
N VAL A 440 13.97 10.92 -22.69
CA VAL A 440 12.78 10.08 -22.56
C VAL A 440 13.11 8.74 -21.88
N SER A 441 12.36 8.40 -20.83
CA SER A 441 12.27 7.02 -20.30
C SER A 441 11.06 6.31 -20.92
N PRO A 442 11.08 4.97 -21.06
CA PRO A 442 9.91 4.21 -21.46
C PRO A 442 8.67 4.47 -20.60
N LEU A 443 8.79 4.99 -19.38
CA LEU A 443 7.63 5.36 -18.56
C LEU A 443 6.96 6.67 -19.00
N ASP A 444 7.65 7.55 -19.71
CA ASP A 444 7.13 8.86 -20.13
C ASP A 444 6.19 8.78 -21.35
N ASN A 445 5.96 7.56 -21.86
CA ASN A 445 5.02 7.26 -22.95
C ASN A 445 3.75 6.50 -22.49
N GLY A 446 3.51 6.42 -21.17
CA GLY A 446 2.31 5.80 -20.60
C GLY A 446 2.45 4.33 -20.16
N GLN A 447 3.65 3.78 -20.09
CA GLN A 447 3.90 2.47 -19.47
C GLN A 447 3.86 2.53 -17.93
N GLU A 448 3.30 1.50 -17.30
CA GLU A 448 3.29 1.31 -15.84
C GLU A 448 4.71 1.03 -15.30
N LEU A 449 4.96 1.38 -14.03
CA LEU A 449 6.23 1.11 -13.35
C LEU A 449 6.48 -0.39 -13.27
N ASP A 450 7.47 -0.86 -14.00
CA ASP A 450 7.94 -2.25 -13.94
C ASP A 450 8.83 -2.43 -12.70
N LEU A 451 8.29 -3.11 -11.68
CA LEU A 451 8.98 -3.34 -10.40
C LEU A 451 10.21 -4.25 -10.60
N PRO A 452 11.32 -4.01 -9.86
CA PRO A 452 12.42 -4.96 -9.83
C PRO A 452 11.95 -6.34 -9.34
N ARG A 453 12.52 -7.41 -9.91
CA ARG A 453 12.17 -8.81 -9.58
C ARG A 453 12.95 -9.38 -8.38
N SER A 454 13.76 -8.55 -7.74
CA SER A 454 14.58 -8.90 -6.58
C SER A 454 14.82 -7.67 -5.72
N GLY A 455 15.15 -7.86 -4.46
CA GLY A 455 15.25 -6.77 -3.50
C GLY A 455 14.00 -6.68 -2.65
N VAL A 456 13.94 -5.65 -1.82
CA VAL A 456 12.81 -5.42 -0.92
C VAL A 456 12.39 -3.96 -0.99
N GLU A 457 11.14 -3.69 -0.70
CA GLU A 457 10.57 -2.36 -0.61
C GLU A 457 9.96 -2.18 0.78
N ILE A 458 10.18 -1.04 1.42
CA ILE A 458 9.40 -0.69 2.61
C ILE A 458 8.15 0.03 2.14
N VAL A 459 7.01 -0.61 2.31
CA VAL A 459 5.71 -0.12 1.81
C VAL A 459 4.92 0.63 2.88
N ASP A 460 5.23 0.39 4.16
CA ASP A 460 4.65 1.13 5.28
C ASP A 460 5.61 1.17 6.49
N ALA A 461 5.48 2.21 7.30
CA ALA A 461 6.20 2.38 8.57
C ALA A 461 5.29 3.10 9.57
N GLN A 462 4.85 2.39 10.61
CA GLN A 462 3.93 2.91 11.62
C GLN A 462 4.53 2.83 13.02
N LYS A 463 4.30 3.85 13.84
CA LYS A 463 4.69 3.83 15.25
C LYS A 463 3.52 3.36 16.11
N ARG A 464 3.65 2.22 16.80
CA ARG A 464 2.63 1.67 17.71
C ARG A 464 3.23 1.48 19.10
N ALA A 465 2.57 2.01 20.13
CA ALA A 465 2.99 1.91 21.54
C ALA A 465 4.47 2.28 21.79
N GLY A 466 5.00 3.27 21.07
CA GLY A 466 6.40 3.72 21.19
C GLY A 466 7.41 3.00 20.29
N THR A 467 7.02 1.91 19.64
CA THR A 467 7.90 1.09 18.77
C THR A 467 7.51 1.26 17.30
N TRP A 468 8.50 1.31 16.41
CA TRP A 468 8.27 1.36 14.97
C TRP A 468 8.09 -0.05 14.39
N LEU A 469 7.00 -0.23 13.66
CA LEU A 469 6.67 -1.41 12.88
C LEU A 469 6.80 -1.04 11.40
N TYR A 470 7.48 -1.90 10.64
CA TYR A 470 7.70 -1.71 9.21
C TYR A 470 6.99 -2.82 8.47
N GLU A 471 6.38 -2.50 7.34
CA GLU A 471 5.91 -3.49 6.39
C GLU A 471 6.91 -3.55 5.23
N VAL A 472 7.61 -4.68 5.13
CA VAL A 472 8.59 -4.93 4.09
C VAL A 472 7.97 -5.86 3.06
N ARG A 473 7.88 -5.40 1.82
CA ARG A 473 7.53 -6.21 0.66
C ARG A 473 8.81 -6.81 0.08
N ASP A 474 9.03 -8.11 0.26
CA ASP A 474 10.04 -8.82 -0.53
C ASP A 474 9.50 -8.98 -1.96
N LEU A 475 10.24 -8.44 -2.93
CA LEU A 475 9.84 -8.40 -4.34
C LEU A 475 9.81 -9.81 -4.98
N ARG A 476 10.25 -10.85 -4.26
CA ARG A 476 10.16 -12.27 -4.66
C ARG A 476 9.02 -13.01 -3.98
N THR A 477 8.66 -12.64 -2.75
CA THR A 477 7.70 -13.38 -1.91
C THR A 477 7.01 -12.41 -0.95
N THR A 478 5.77 -12.02 -1.26
CA THR A 478 5.01 -10.92 -0.63
C THR A 478 4.56 -11.17 0.83
N ALA A 479 5.39 -11.76 1.69
CA ALA A 479 5.10 -11.94 3.11
C ALA A 479 5.73 -10.79 3.91
N GLY A 480 4.91 -10.09 4.71
CA GLY A 480 5.34 -8.98 5.56
C GLY A 480 6.16 -9.44 6.77
N VAL A 481 7.06 -8.58 7.25
CA VAL A 481 8.05 -8.89 8.30
C VAL A 481 8.13 -7.75 9.31
N THR A 482 8.06 -8.06 10.60
CA THR A 482 8.20 -7.09 11.69
C THR A 482 9.67 -6.83 12.05
N ARG A 483 9.99 -5.65 12.61
CA ARG A 483 11.37 -5.22 12.93
C ARG A 483 12.16 -6.24 13.76
N ASP A 484 11.51 -6.87 14.73
CA ASP A 484 12.07 -7.89 15.63
C ASP A 484 12.38 -9.22 14.93
N ARG A 485 11.75 -9.49 13.79
CA ARG A 485 11.95 -10.69 12.97
C ARG A 485 12.73 -10.41 11.67
N ALA A 486 13.10 -9.14 11.44
CA ALA A 486 13.81 -8.74 10.25
C ALA A 486 15.29 -9.15 10.35
N GLN A 487 15.72 -10.04 9.46
CA GLN A 487 17.11 -10.45 9.33
C GLN A 487 17.63 -10.17 7.91
N GLY A 488 18.95 -10.01 7.77
CA GLY A 488 19.61 -9.80 6.48
C GLY A 488 19.11 -8.57 5.73
N LEU A 489 18.61 -8.77 4.51
CA LEU A 489 18.16 -7.69 3.62
C LEU A 489 17.00 -6.87 4.20
N TRP A 490 16.13 -7.48 5.01
CA TRP A 490 15.03 -6.77 5.65
C TRP A 490 15.51 -5.82 6.74
N ALA A 491 16.45 -6.26 7.58
CA ALA A 491 17.08 -5.41 8.59
C ALA A 491 17.85 -4.26 7.94
N TYR A 492 18.55 -4.55 6.84
CA TYR A 492 19.23 -3.53 6.04
C TYR A 492 18.27 -2.47 5.52
N ALA A 493 17.20 -2.89 4.82
CA ALA A 493 16.22 -1.98 4.27
C ALA A 493 15.57 -1.12 5.37
N ILE A 494 15.23 -1.73 6.51
CA ILE A 494 14.67 -1.02 7.66
C ILE A 494 15.67 -0.01 8.21
N GLY A 495 16.93 -0.40 8.43
CA GLY A 495 17.96 0.52 8.95
C GLY A 495 18.20 1.70 8.00
N ARG A 496 18.24 1.46 6.70
CA ARG A 496 18.42 2.53 5.70
C ARG A 496 17.19 3.43 5.60
N TYR A 497 16.00 2.86 5.70
CA TYR A 497 14.77 3.64 5.76
C TYR A 497 14.68 4.48 7.04
N GLU A 498 15.21 3.99 8.17
CA GLU A 498 15.34 4.78 9.39
C GLU A 498 16.33 5.93 9.24
N ASP A 499 17.47 5.71 8.58
CA ASP A 499 18.41 6.79 8.27
C ASP A 499 17.76 7.87 7.40
N LEU A 500 16.89 7.47 6.46
CA LEU A 500 16.09 8.40 5.65
C LEU A 500 15.06 9.16 6.51
N ARG A 501 14.29 8.45 7.33
CA ARG A 501 13.26 9.03 8.21
C ARG A 501 13.87 10.00 9.23
N ASP A 502 15.02 9.65 9.79
CA ASP A 502 15.70 10.42 10.83
C ASP A 502 16.59 11.53 10.23
N GLY A 503 16.56 11.73 8.91
CA GLY A 503 17.27 12.81 8.21
C GLY A 503 18.80 12.65 8.18
N ARG A 504 19.31 11.44 8.46
CA ARG A 504 20.75 11.14 8.44
C ARG A 504 21.29 10.98 7.02
N VAL A 505 20.40 10.69 6.07
CA VAL A 505 20.72 10.56 4.64
C VAL A 505 19.77 11.44 3.84
N ASP A 506 20.34 12.35 3.06
CA ASP A 506 19.62 13.09 2.03
C ASP A 506 19.56 12.26 0.73
N LEU A 507 18.43 11.60 0.51
CA LEU A 507 18.18 10.74 -0.66
C LEU A 507 18.20 11.54 -1.96
N GLN A 508 17.72 12.78 -1.94
CA GLN A 508 17.43 13.54 -3.15
C GLN A 508 18.71 14.00 -3.86
N SER A 509 19.76 14.30 -3.09
CA SER A 509 21.08 14.68 -3.61
C SER A 509 21.98 13.49 -3.99
N GLN A 510 21.67 12.28 -3.49
CA GLN A 510 22.50 11.08 -3.70
C GLN A 510 22.06 10.23 -4.90
N VAL A 511 20.84 10.42 -5.40
CA VAL A 511 20.29 9.61 -6.49
C VAL A 511 20.73 10.13 -7.87
N LYS A 512 21.19 9.21 -8.70
CA LYS A 512 21.45 9.42 -10.14
C LYS A 512 20.20 9.08 -10.95
N TRP A 513 19.52 10.09 -11.49
CA TRP A 513 18.25 9.95 -12.21
C TRP A 513 18.40 9.78 -13.73
N LYS A 514 17.48 9.03 -14.35
CA LYS A 514 17.18 8.98 -15.80
C LYS A 514 15.66 8.89 -15.98
N GLY A 515 15.04 9.98 -16.46
CA GLY A 515 13.57 10.12 -16.47
C GLY A 515 12.99 10.02 -15.06
N ARG A 516 12.05 9.08 -14.86
CA ARG A 516 11.41 8.78 -13.56
C ARG A 516 12.10 7.68 -12.73
N LEU A 517 13.18 7.09 -13.24
CA LEU A 517 13.95 6.04 -12.56
C LEU A 517 15.27 6.60 -12.03
N GLY A 518 15.68 6.17 -10.83
CA GLY A 518 16.90 6.63 -10.19
C GLY A 518 17.70 5.51 -9.55
N LEU A 519 19.01 5.62 -9.65
CA LEU A 519 19.97 4.76 -8.97
C LEU A 519 20.48 5.53 -7.76
N TRP A 520 20.08 5.10 -6.57
CA TRP A 520 20.57 5.69 -5.33
C TRP A 520 21.97 5.20 -5.01
N ARG A 521 22.18 3.88 -4.98
CA ARG A 521 23.46 3.30 -4.61
C ARG A 521 23.76 2.07 -5.45
N ALA A 522 25.03 1.88 -5.78
CA ALA A 522 25.57 0.62 -6.26
C ALA A 522 26.70 0.20 -5.31
N TYR A 523 26.53 -0.93 -4.63
CA TYR A 523 27.49 -1.39 -3.63
C TYR A 523 27.80 -2.87 -3.81
N ARG A 524 28.99 -3.28 -3.36
CA ARG A 524 29.39 -4.69 -3.39
C ARG A 524 29.03 -5.38 -2.10
N GLN A 525 28.23 -6.44 -2.21
CA GLN A 525 27.96 -7.38 -1.13
C GLN A 525 28.53 -8.74 -1.55
N GLY A 526 29.70 -9.08 -1.01
CA GLY A 526 30.53 -10.17 -1.54
C GLY A 526 31.01 -9.87 -2.97
N ASN A 527 30.91 -10.84 -3.88
CA ASN A 527 31.28 -10.69 -5.30
C ASN A 527 30.17 -10.10 -6.18
N ARG A 528 29.01 -9.73 -5.62
CA ARG A 528 27.86 -9.23 -6.37
C ARG A 528 27.65 -7.75 -6.18
N THR A 529 27.22 -7.08 -7.24
CA THR A 529 26.75 -5.70 -7.16
C THR A 529 25.28 -5.70 -6.78
N LYS A 530 24.94 -4.88 -5.80
CA LYS A 530 23.59 -4.61 -5.34
C LYS A 530 23.26 -3.16 -5.62
N TYR A 531 22.00 -2.90 -5.90
CA TYR A 531 21.49 -1.58 -6.21
C TYR A 531 20.37 -1.19 -5.26
N ASP A 532 20.48 0.01 -4.73
CA ASP A 532 19.33 0.70 -4.17
C ASP A 532 18.76 1.60 -5.26
N LEU A 533 17.50 1.36 -5.62
CA LEU A 533 16.82 2.01 -6.73
C LEU A 533 15.67 2.83 -6.20
N VAL A 534 15.35 3.91 -6.90
CA VAL A 534 14.23 4.78 -6.54
C VAL A 534 13.42 5.11 -7.76
N HIS A 535 12.10 5.19 -7.58
CA HIS A 535 11.20 5.75 -8.57
C HIS A 535 10.59 7.03 -8.01
N ARG A 536 10.30 7.96 -8.92
CA ARG A 536 9.54 9.16 -8.62
C ARG A 536 8.32 9.29 -9.52
N ASP A 537 7.25 9.81 -8.97
CA ASP A 537 6.02 10.06 -9.70
C ASP A 537 6.21 11.17 -10.76
N ALA A 538 5.14 11.47 -11.52
CA ALA A 538 5.15 12.52 -12.54
C ALA A 538 5.40 13.93 -11.97
N ASN A 539 5.20 14.13 -10.66
CA ASN A 539 5.48 15.38 -9.95
C ASN A 539 6.91 15.42 -9.39
N GLY A 540 7.67 14.33 -9.49
CA GLY A 540 9.03 14.19 -8.98
C GLY A 540 9.12 13.80 -7.50
N VAL A 541 8.02 13.37 -6.88
CA VAL A 541 7.97 12.84 -5.52
C VAL A 541 8.44 11.38 -5.55
N ILE A 542 9.40 11.03 -4.69
CA ILE A 542 9.86 9.65 -4.55
C ILE A 542 8.75 8.86 -3.84
N ASP A 543 8.15 7.93 -4.56
CA ASP A 543 7.03 7.09 -4.13
C ASP A 543 7.44 5.63 -3.93
N HIS A 544 8.58 5.20 -4.48
CA HIS A 544 9.14 3.87 -4.25
C HIS A 544 10.66 3.91 -4.01
N VAL A 545 11.11 3.14 -3.01
CA VAL A 545 12.53 2.88 -2.72
C VAL A 545 12.75 1.37 -2.62
N PHE A 546 13.55 0.83 -3.53
CA PHE A 546 13.91 -0.58 -3.59
C PHE A 546 15.32 -0.77 -3.06
N PHE A 547 15.48 -1.66 -2.09
CA PHE A 547 16.75 -1.91 -1.41
C PHE A 547 17.36 -3.26 -1.82
N GLY A 548 18.66 -3.27 -2.06
CA GLY A 548 19.44 -4.49 -2.33
C GLY A 548 19.00 -5.29 -3.56
N VAL A 549 18.54 -4.59 -4.60
CA VAL A 549 18.18 -5.15 -5.90
C VAL A 549 19.43 -5.76 -6.54
N SER A 550 19.32 -6.99 -7.02
CA SER A 550 20.42 -7.69 -7.67
C SER A 550 20.40 -7.48 -9.19
N ASP A 551 21.53 -7.63 -9.87
CA ASP A 551 21.64 -7.51 -11.35
C ASP A 551 20.55 -8.31 -12.09
N TRP A 552 20.27 -9.54 -11.67
CA TRP A 552 19.26 -10.41 -12.30
C TRP A 552 17.82 -9.96 -12.07
N GLY A 553 17.56 -9.16 -11.03
CA GLY A 553 16.24 -8.62 -10.72
C GLY A 553 15.97 -7.26 -11.36
N LEU A 554 16.93 -6.70 -12.10
CA LEU A 554 16.73 -5.50 -12.89
C LEU A 554 15.90 -5.84 -14.13
N SER A 555 14.77 -5.19 -14.29
CA SER A 555 14.05 -5.25 -15.55
C SER A 555 14.73 -4.41 -16.64
N THR A 556 14.27 -4.51 -17.89
CA THR A 556 14.89 -3.83 -19.03
C THR A 556 15.01 -2.31 -18.83
N SER A 557 14.01 -1.69 -18.20
CA SER A 557 14.00 -0.25 -17.89
C SER A 557 15.05 0.13 -16.84
N TRP A 558 15.23 -0.69 -15.80
CA TRP A 558 16.26 -0.49 -14.77
C TRP A 558 17.67 -0.84 -15.27
N GLN A 559 17.81 -1.82 -16.17
CA GLN A 559 19.09 -2.12 -16.83
C GLN A 559 19.55 -0.97 -17.72
N ALA A 560 18.64 -0.30 -18.43
CA ALA A 560 18.94 0.87 -19.26
C ALA A 560 19.38 2.11 -18.44
N LEU A 561 19.00 2.18 -17.16
CA LEU A 561 19.49 3.18 -16.20
C LEU A 561 20.95 2.90 -15.80
N ILE A 562 21.32 1.62 -15.67
CA ILE A 562 22.63 1.18 -15.17
C ILE A 562 23.68 1.08 -16.29
N GLY A 563 23.27 0.73 -17.51
CA GLY A 563 24.16 0.48 -18.66
C GLY A 563 24.91 1.71 -19.21
N ASP A 564 24.46 2.93 -18.92
CA ASP A 564 25.02 4.15 -19.55
C ASP A 564 26.23 4.77 -18.83
N ARG A 565 26.57 4.37 -17.59
CA ARG A 565 27.68 5.00 -16.81
C ARG A 565 28.36 4.06 -15.81
N ALA A 566 29.01 3.03 -16.33
CA ALA A 566 29.83 2.08 -15.56
C ALA A 566 31.18 2.64 -15.03
N THR A 567 31.26 3.92 -14.64
CA THR A 567 32.56 4.58 -14.42
C THR A 567 32.80 5.27 -13.07
N ASP A 568 31.98 5.14 -12.01
CA ASP A 568 32.41 5.68 -10.70
C ASP A 568 31.98 4.89 -9.43
N SER A 569 32.98 4.80 -8.54
CA SER A 569 33.08 4.28 -7.15
C SER A 569 31.95 3.41 -6.59
N ILE A 570 32.16 2.09 -6.64
CA ILE A 570 31.41 1.09 -5.88
C ILE A 570 31.85 1.16 -4.41
N GLU A 571 30.95 1.58 -3.52
CA GLU A 571 31.20 1.56 -2.09
C GLU A 571 31.36 0.12 -1.56
N HIS A 572 32.31 -0.08 -0.65
CA HIS A 572 32.52 -1.34 0.06
C HIS A 572 32.05 -1.18 1.51
N GLU A 573 31.07 -1.96 1.94
CA GLU A 573 30.70 -2.00 3.36
C GLU A 573 31.77 -2.75 4.18
N PRO A 574 32.14 -2.27 5.38
CA PRO A 574 33.02 -3.00 6.27
C PRO A 574 32.31 -4.23 6.85
N ARG A 575 33.12 -5.26 7.13
CA ARG A 575 32.78 -6.58 7.68
C ARG A 575 31.53 -6.62 8.57
N SER A 576 30.67 -7.58 8.23
CA SER A 576 29.52 -8.06 9.01
C SER A 576 29.81 -8.17 10.51
N PHE A 577 29.16 -7.32 11.31
CA PHE A 577 29.02 -7.50 12.75
C PHE A 577 27.83 -8.42 13.02
N GLY A 578 28.11 -9.57 13.62
CA GLY A 578 27.14 -10.58 14.00
C GLY A 578 27.84 -11.82 14.56
N ASP A 579 28.90 -11.63 15.33
CA ASP A 579 29.48 -12.67 16.18
C ASP A 579 29.54 -12.07 17.58
N GLU A 580 28.43 -12.17 18.31
CA GLU A 580 28.41 -12.22 19.77
C GLU A 580 27.10 -12.89 20.21
N THR A 581 27.30 -14.08 20.77
CA THR A 581 26.34 -15.09 21.21
C THR A 581 25.24 -14.58 22.14
N LEU A 582 23.98 -14.96 21.89
CA LEU A 582 23.03 -15.42 22.92
C LEU A 582 21.89 -16.27 22.29
N ALA A 583 21.91 -17.56 22.66
CA ALA A 583 20.86 -18.60 22.62
C ALA A 583 20.35 -19.12 21.26
N ASP A 584 20.85 -20.32 20.94
CA ASP A 584 20.41 -21.29 19.92
C ASP A 584 18.89 -21.34 19.68
N ASP A 585 18.50 -21.06 18.44
CA ASP A 585 17.63 -21.92 17.64
C ASP A 585 17.85 -21.55 16.15
N HIS A 586 19.01 -21.92 15.61
CA HIS A 586 19.31 -21.82 14.19
C HIS A 586 18.95 -23.12 13.48
N ASP A 587 17.87 -23.14 12.70
CA ASP A 587 17.73 -24.09 11.58
C ASP A 587 18.67 -23.64 10.44
N ALA A 588 19.98 -23.76 10.68
CA ALA A 588 20.98 -23.81 9.62
C ALA A 588 20.83 -25.14 8.88
N PHE A 589 21.06 -25.16 7.57
CA PHE A 589 21.15 -26.41 6.81
C PHE A 589 22.25 -27.28 7.43
N GLU A 590 21.87 -28.26 8.28
CA GLU A 590 22.80 -29.17 8.94
C GLU A 590 23.70 -29.83 7.89
N GLU A 591 24.99 -29.50 7.90
CA GLU A 591 25.97 -30.29 7.17
C GLU A 591 26.01 -31.68 7.80
N PRO A 592 25.83 -32.77 7.04
CA PRO A 592 25.99 -34.10 7.60
C PRO A 592 27.45 -34.27 8.02
N ALA A 593 27.67 -34.42 9.32
CA ALA A 593 28.98 -34.66 9.90
C ALA A 593 29.61 -35.89 9.25
N GLY A 594 30.84 -35.72 8.76
CA GLY A 594 31.60 -36.75 8.09
C GLY A 594 31.95 -37.90 9.02
N ASP A 595 31.23 -39.00 8.88
CA ASP A 595 31.70 -40.35 9.15
C ASP A 595 31.13 -41.28 8.05
N PRO A 596 31.87 -42.32 7.60
CA PRO A 596 31.38 -43.23 6.58
C PRO A 596 30.23 -44.07 7.15
N ALA A 597 29.00 -43.62 6.90
CA ALA A 597 27.79 -44.37 7.21
C ALA A 597 27.81 -45.74 6.49
N PRO A 598 27.29 -46.81 7.11
CA PRO A 598 27.13 -48.11 6.45
C PRO A 598 26.27 -47.97 5.19
N ALA A 599 26.46 -48.86 4.21
CA ALA A 599 25.71 -48.87 2.96
C ALA A 599 24.19 -48.84 3.24
N TRP A 600 23.53 -47.72 2.89
CA TRP A 600 22.10 -47.50 3.15
C TRP A 600 21.23 -47.70 1.90
N GLY A 601 21.86 -47.80 0.73
CA GLY A 601 21.19 -47.97 -0.56
C GLY A 601 20.46 -49.31 -0.64
N ASP A 602 19.15 -49.22 -0.87
CA ASP A 602 18.23 -50.33 -1.11
C ASP A 602 17.52 -50.08 -2.44
N ARG A 603 17.03 -51.11 -3.13
CA ARG A 603 16.30 -50.96 -4.40
C ARG A 603 14.99 -51.73 -4.35
N ARG A 604 13.91 -51.07 -4.76
CA ARG A 604 12.55 -51.60 -4.81
C ARG A 604 11.95 -51.41 -6.20
N HIS A 605 11.04 -52.30 -6.56
CA HIS A 605 10.32 -52.24 -7.82
C HIS A 605 9.28 -51.11 -7.78
N ARG A 606 9.28 -50.20 -8.76
CA ARG A 606 8.16 -49.26 -8.95
C ARG A 606 7.10 -49.88 -9.84
N TRP A 607 5.94 -50.18 -9.27
CA TRP A 607 4.83 -50.85 -9.96
C TRP A 607 3.80 -49.85 -10.51
N ARG A 608 3.25 -50.14 -11.69
CA ARG A 608 2.04 -49.50 -12.22
C ARG A 608 1.17 -50.56 -12.91
N GLY A 609 0.04 -50.88 -12.29
CA GLY A 609 -0.77 -52.03 -12.69
C GLY A 609 0.02 -53.34 -12.56
N ARG A 610 0.18 -54.08 -13.68
CA ARG A 610 0.95 -55.33 -13.70
C ARG A 610 2.41 -55.18 -14.09
N GLY A 611 2.82 -54.02 -14.60
CA GLY A 611 4.20 -53.75 -15.00
C GLY A 611 4.97 -53.06 -13.89
N GLY A 612 6.23 -53.41 -13.70
CA GLY A 612 7.13 -52.76 -12.75
C GLY A 612 8.48 -52.48 -13.37
N LEU A 613 9.11 -51.41 -12.90
CA LEU A 613 10.47 -51.00 -13.27
C LEU A 613 11.40 -51.30 -12.10
N TRP A 614 12.48 -52.05 -12.37
CA TRP A 614 13.52 -52.34 -11.38
C TRP A 614 14.67 -51.33 -11.45
N ARG A 615 15.25 -51.15 -12.64
CA ARG A 615 16.42 -50.28 -12.84
C ARG A 615 16.55 -49.85 -14.30
N ILE A 616 17.13 -48.67 -14.50
CA ILE A 616 17.68 -48.20 -15.78
C ILE A 616 19.20 -48.18 -15.65
N SER A 617 19.92 -48.81 -16.58
CA SER A 617 21.38 -48.92 -16.58
C SER A 617 21.96 -48.68 -17.98
N ARG A 618 23.29 -48.54 -18.09
CA ARG A 618 23.99 -48.55 -19.37
C ARG A 618 24.78 -49.85 -19.51
N ASP A 619 24.76 -50.45 -20.69
CA ASP A 619 25.61 -51.60 -21.00
C ASP A 619 27.06 -51.20 -21.30
N ALA A 620 27.91 -52.18 -21.58
CA ALA A 620 29.32 -51.97 -21.89
C ALA A 620 29.56 -51.12 -23.16
N GLN A 621 28.54 -50.94 -23.99
CA GLN A 621 28.56 -50.12 -25.20
C GLN A 621 27.93 -48.73 -24.97
N GLY A 622 27.54 -48.40 -23.73
CA GLY A 622 26.91 -47.14 -23.35
C GLY A 622 25.42 -47.04 -23.70
N GLN A 623 24.81 -48.11 -24.23
CA GLN A 623 23.39 -48.13 -24.59
C GLN A 623 22.52 -48.31 -23.34
N VAL A 624 21.41 -47.58 -23.29
CA VAL A 624 20.47 -47.60 -22.17
C VAL A 624 19.69 -48.92 -22.17
N ARG A 625 19.59 -49.54 -21.00
CA ARG A 625 18.96 -50.83 -20.73
C ARG A 625 17.96 -50.71 -19.59
N PHE A 626 16.82 -51.36 -19.73
CA PHE A 626 15.73 -51.33 -18.76
C PHE A 626 15.49 -52.73 -18.21
N ASP A 627 15.60 -52.88 -16.90
CA ASP A 627 15.23 -54.10 -16.18
C ASP A 627 13.75 -53.98 -15.77
N LEU A 628 12.89 -54.69 -16.50
CA LEU A 628 11.44 -54.64 -16.30
C LEU A 628 10.92 -55.92 -15.67
N VAL A 629 9.82 -55.82 -14.93
CA VAL A 629 9.13 -56.95 -14.32
C VAL A 629 7.64 -56.91 -14.60
N MET A 630 7.00 -58.07 -14.69
CA MET A 630 5.56 -58.15 -14.94
C MET A 630 4.90 -59.21 -14.06
N ARG A 631 3.84 -58.84 -13.36
CA ARG A 631 3.02 -59.79 -12.58
C ARG A 631 2.18 -60.65 -13.52
N SER A 632 2.11 -61.95 -13.24
CA SER A 632 1.28 -62.90 -13.98
C SER A 632 -0.21 -62.55 -13.89
N LYS A 633 -1.01 -63.03 -14.84
CA LYS A 633 -2.46 -62.86 -14.83
C LYS A 633 -3.15 -63.58 -13.66
N GLU A 634 -2.49 -64.57 -13.07
CA GLU A 634 -3.05 -65.49 -12.08
C GLU A 634 -2.56 -65.19 -10.64
N GLY A 635 -1.72 -64.18 -10.44
CA GLY A 635 -1.43 -63.59 -9.12
C GLY A 635 -0.10 -63.99 -8.47
N ASP A 636 0.46 -65.17 -8.75
CA ASP A 636 1.56 -65.74 -7.94
C ASP A 636 2.94 -65.80 -8.62
N GLY A 637 3.20 -65.03 -9.68
CA GLY A 637 4.51 -65.02 -10.35
C GLY A 637 4.94 -63.68 -10.91
N ILE A 638 6.21 -63.31 -10.72
CA ILE A 638 6.87 -62.16 -11.38
C ILE A 638 7.71 -62.70 -12.54
N LYS A 639 7.49 -62.19 -13.75
CA LYS A 639 8.34 -62.47 -14.91
C LYS A 639 9.26 -61.29 -15.17
N GLU A 640 10.57 -61.55 -15.20
CA GLU A 640 11.60 -60.55 -15.42
C GLU A 640 11.97 -60.45 -16.91
N TYR A 641 12.24 -59.23 -17.35
CA TYR A 641 12.72 -58.87 -18.67
C TYR A 641 13.96 -57.98 -18.47
N PRO A 642 15.14 -58.59 -18.26
CA PRO A 642 16.37 -57.84 -18.05
C PRO A 642 16.87 -57.24 -19.37
N GLY A 643 17.50 -56.06 -19.30
CA GLY A 643 18.24 -55.50 -20.43
C GLY A 643 17.41 -55.11 -21.65
N VAL A 644 16.13 -54.76 -21.47
CA VAL A 644 15.25 -54.32 -22.57
C VAL A 644 15.82 -53.03 -23.17
N SER A 645 15.83 -52.91 -24.50
CA SER A 645 16.28 -51.70 -25.20
C SER A 645 15.16 -50.67 -25.32
N ARG A 646 15.51 -49.38 -25.41
CA ARG A 646 14.54 -48.27 -25.48
C ARG A 646 13.54 -48.43 -26.63
N ASP A 647 13.97 -48.92 -27.79
CA ASP A 647 13.15 -49.15 -28.99
C ASP A 647 12.05 -50.22 -28.79
N ARG A 648 12.16 -51.04 -27.74
CA ARG A 648 11.19 -52.09 -27.41
C ARG A 648 10.18 -51.66 -26.34
N LEU A 649 10.28 -50.44 -25.83
CA LEU A 649 9.36 -49.91 -24.83
C LEU A 649 8.11 -49.34 -25.51
N THR A 650 6.94 -49.83 -25.11
CA THR A 650 5.66 -49.22 -25.48
C THR A 650 5.44 -47.90 -24.74
N GLU A 651 4.54 -47.05 -25.23
CA GLU A 651 4.10 -45.82 -24.53
C GLU A 651 3.68 -46.04 -23.08
N ALA A 652 3.08 -47.19 -22.73
CA ALA A 652 2.73 -47.50 -21.34
C ALA A 652 3.96 -47.62 -20.42
N TRP A 653 5.08 -48.14 -20.94
CA TRP A 653 6.35 -48.21 -20.21
C TRP A 653 7.04 -46.85 -20.16
N MET A 654 6.97 -46.08 -21.25
CA MET A 654 7.48 -44.70 -21.28
C MET A 654 6.76 -43.81 -20.25
N ASN A 655 5.43 -43.94 -20.14
CA ASN A 655 4.63 -43.24 -19.13
C ASN A 655 4.89 -43.72 -17.70
N LEU A 656 5.40 -44.95 -17.51
CA LEU A 656 5.90 -45.37 -16.21
C LEU A 656 7.22 -44.67 -15.90
N ILE A 657 8.15 -44.60 -16.86
CA ILE A 657 9.51 -44.06 -16.66
C ILE A 657 9.54 -42.54 -16.51
N ARG A 658 8.73 -41.82 -17.29
CA ARG A 658 8.65 -40.36 -17.30
C ARG A 658 7.89 -39.84 -16.08
N VAL A 659 8.62 -39.24 -15.15
CA VAL A 659 8.06 -38.64 -13.94
C VAL A 659 8.30 -37.13 -14.00
N PRO A 660 7.27 -36.29 -13.77
CA PRO A 660 7.45 -34.84 -13.67
C PRO A 660 8.47 -34.49 -12.58
N ARG A 661 9.26 -33.43 -12.78
CA ARG A 661 10.19 -32.93 -11.76
C ARG A 661 9.42 -32.51 -10.49
N PRO A 662 10.04 -32.58 -9.30
CA PRO A 662 9.43 -31.99 -8.10
C PRO A 662 9.30 -30.46 -8.28
N ARG A 663 8.35 -29.83 -7.58
CA ARG A 663 8.04 -28.37 -7.72
C ARG A 663 8.87 -27.46 -6.81
N THR A 664 9.87 -28.03 -6.13
CA THR A 664 10.71 -27.37 -5.13
C THR A 664 12.11 -27.96 -5.17
N GLY A 665 13.10 -27.16 -4.79
CA GLY A 665 14.53 -27.53 -4.82
C GLY A 665 15.27 -26.95 -6.03
N ILE A 666 16.52 -27.40 -6.21
CA ILE A 666 17.41 -26.96 -7.29
C ILE A 666 18.06 -28.17 -7.95
N GLU A 667 18.13 -28.17 -9.27
CA GLU A 667 18.94 -29.11 -10.05
C GLU A 667 20.23 -28.44 -10.50
N VAL A 668 21.37 -29.14 -10.37
CA VAL A 668 22.62 -28.75 -11.02
C VAL A 668 22.62 -29.41 -12.40
N VAL A 669 22.34 -28.61 -13.43
CA VAL A 669 22.15 -29.07 -14.82
C VAL A 669 23.49 -29.38 -15.49
N GLU A 670 24.51 -28.58 -15.20
CA GLU A 670 25.82 -28.71 -15.84
C GLU A 670 26.93 -28.20 -14.92
N ILE A 671 28.08 -28.87 -14.96
CA ILE A 671 29.33 -28.43 -14.32
C ILE A 671 30.37 -28.23 -15.42
N ILE A 672 30.66 -26.98 -15.76
CA ILE A 672 31.62 -26.60 -16.78
C ILE A 672 32.97 -26.36 -16.10
N THR A 673 34.03 -27.01 -16.56
CA THR A 673 35.39 -26.72 -16.10
C THR A 673 36.08 -25.87 -17.16
N ASP A 674 36.54 -24.67 -16.80
CA ASP A 674 37.26 -23.81 -17.74
C ASP A 674 38.75 -24.19 -17.87
N ASP A 675 39.45 -23.55 -18.82
CA ASP A 675 40.84 -23.83 -19.15
C ASP A 675 41.82 -23.60 -17.98
N HIS A 676 41.37 -22.92 -16.91
CA HIS A 676 42.13 -22.69 -15.69
C HIS A 676 41.77 -23.69 -14.57
N GLY A 677 40.90 -24.67 -14.85
CA GLY A 677 40.46 -25.67 -13.89
C GLY A 677 39.36 -25.18 -12.93
N GLU A 678 38.81 -23.98 -13.13
CA GLU A 678 37.70 -23.50 -12.30
C GLU A 678 36.38 -24.13 -12.74
N ARG A 679 35.65 -24.68 -11.78
CA ARG A 679 34.33 -25.29 -12.01
C ARG A 679 33.23 -24.25 -11.89
N ARG A 680 32.33 -24.23 -12.89
CA ARG A 680 31.15 -23.38 -12.95
C ARG A 680 29.88 -24.21 -13.05
N PHE A 681 28.85 -23.78 -12.35
CA PHE A 681 27.62 -24.54 -12.16
C PHE A 681 26.46 -23.85 -12.85
N VAL A 682 25.69 -24.60 -13.63
CA VAL A 682 24.42 -24.17 -14.21
C VAL A 682 23.30 -24.76 -13.36
N PHE A 683 22.41 -23.91 -12.84
CA PHE A 683 21.33 -24.35 -11.96
C PHE A 683 19.98 -24.26 -12.66
N ARG A 684 19.05 -25.15 -12.34
CA ARG A 684 17.63 -25.01 -12.65
C ARG A 684 16.83 -24.86 -11.36
N ASN A 685 16.01 -23.81 -11.30
CA ASN A 685 15.03 -23.64 -10.24
C ASN A 685 13.83 -24.56 -10.51
N LEU A 686 13.55 -25.50 -9.61
CA LEU A 686 12.49 -26.50 -9.83
C LEU A 686 11.07 -25.93 -9.67
N ARG A 687 10.92 -24.76 -9.04
CA ARG A 687 9.63 -24.06 -8.93
C ARG A 687 9.26 -23.30 -10.19
N THR A 688 10.22 -22.63 -10.82
CA THR A 688 9.98 -21.82 -12.03
C THR A 688 10.34 -22.54 -13.33
N GLY A 689 11.14 -23.59 -13.25
CA GLY A 689 11.69 -24.31 -14.41
C GLY A 689 12.86 -23.61 -15.09
N GLU A 690 13.18 -22.38 -14.68
CA GLU A 690 14.21 -21.53 -15.28
C GLU A 690 15.62 -22.04 -14.99
N THR A 691 16.44 -22.08 -16.03
CA THR A 691 17.87 -22.39 -15.95
C THR A 691 18.66 -21.08 -15.87
N SER A 692 19.71 -21.04 -15.05
CA SER A 692 20.56 -19.86 -14.92
C SER A 692 21.21 -19.49 -16.25
N ASN A 693 21.05 -18.23 -16.67
CA ASN A 693 21.56 -17.71 -17.93
C ASN A 693 23.10 -17.76 -18.06
N SER A 694 23.82 -17.78 -16.94
CA SER A 694 25.28 -17.84 -16.89
C SER A 694 25.76 -18.88 -15.86
N PRO A 695 26.83 -19.65 -16.15
CA PRO A 695 27.46 -20.56 -15.20
C PRO A 695 28.09 -19.83 -14.01
N TRP A 696 27.82 -20.30 -12.79
CA TRP A 696 28.26 -19.68 -11.53
C TRP A 696 29.53 -20.32 -11.00
N ARG A 697 30.53 -19.56 -10.56
CA ARG A 697 31.67 -20.13 -9.81
C ARG A 697 31.22 -20.45 -8.38
N LEU A 698 31.76 -21.51 -7.78
CA LEU A 698 31.40 -21.92 -6.41
C LEU A 698 31.55 -20.77 -5.39
N GLN A 699 32.64 -20.00 -5.51
CA GLN A 699 32.95 -18.85 -4.65
C GLN A 699 32.02 -17.64 -4.84
N ASP A 700 31.29 -17.57 -5.96
CA ASP A 700 30.34 -16.49 -6.26
C ASP A 700 28.90 -16.81 -5.80
N ILE A 701 28.73 -18.00 -5.20
CA ILE A 701 27.46 -18.45 -4.62
C ILE A 701 27.46 -18.11 -3.14
N GLU A 702 26.44 -17.36 -2.74
CA GLU A 702 26.23 -16.89 -1.36
C GLU A 702 26.15 -18.06 -0.36
N GLU A 703 26.82 -17.87 0.77
CA GLU A 703 26.96 -18.88 1.81
C GLU A 703 25.63 -19.20 2.49
N GLY A 704 25.39 -20.49 2.78
CA GLY A 704 24.14 -20.96 3.37
C GLY A 704 22.95 -21.00 2.41
N THR A 705 23.13 -20.69 1.11
CA THR A 705 22.05 -20.83 0.13
C THR A 705 21.91 -22.26 -0.40
N VAL A 706 20.70 -22.62 -0.82
CA VAL A 706 20.41 -23.90 -1.48
C VAL A 706 21.29 -24.12 -2.73
N ARG A 707 21.67 -23.06 -3.45
CA ARG A 707 22.59 -23.16 -4.60
C ARG A 707 24.00 -23.54 -4.18
N GLN A 708 24.48 -23.00 -3.05
CA GLN A 708 25.82 -23.31 -2.55
C GLN A 708 25.86 -24.75 -2.07
N TYR A 709 24.83 -25.17 -1.32
CA TYR A 709 24.61 -26.55 -0.93
C TYR A 709 24.61 -27.48 -2.16
N ALA A 710 23.74 -27.21 -3.14
CA ALA A 710 23.63 -28.00 -4.36
C ALA A 710 24.94 -28.08 -5.14
N ALA A 711 25.69 -26.98 -5.26
CA ALA A 711 26.98 -26.97 -5.93
C ALA A 711 28.03 -27.83 -5.21
N ARG A 712 28.12 -27.70 -3.87
CA ARG A 712 29.03 -28.52 -3.06
C ARG A 712 28.69 -30.00 -3.13
N MET A 713 27.41 -30.33 -3.02
CA MET A 713 26.94 -31.72 -3.08
C MET A 713 27.10 -32.32 -4.47
N ALA A 714 26.83 -31.57 -5.54
CA ALA A 714 27.01 -32.05 -6.91
C ALA A 714 28.47 -32.44 -7.23
N LEU A 715 29.46 -31.80 -6.59
CA LEU A 715 30.86 -32.22 -6.70
C LEU A 715 31.15 -33.57 -6.04
N GLN A 716 30.37 -33.95 -5.02
CA GLN A 716 30.53 -35.21 -4.31
C GLN A 716 29.67 -36.33 -4.92
N ASP A 717 28.52 -35.96 -5.46
CA ASP A 717 27.53 -36.89 -6.03
C ASP A 717 27.74 -37.14 -7.52
N THR A 718 28.80 -36.59 -8.13
CA THR A 718 29.15 -36.81 -9.54
C THR A 718 30.54 -37.44 -9.66
N PRO A 719 30.68 -38.71 -10.08
CA PRO A 719 29.60 -39.62 -10.49
C PRO A 719 28.76 -40.15 -9.31
N LEU A 720 27.49 -40.44 -9.58
CA LEU A 720 26.53 -40.89 -8.57
C LEU A 720 26.92 -42.25 -8.00
N ASP A 721 27.07 -42.33 -6.69
CA ASP A 721 27.26 -43.57 -5.95
C ASP A 721 25.89 -44.22 -5.67
N GLU A 722 25.52 -45.24 -6.46
CA GLU A 722 24.23 -45.94 -6.31
C GLU A 722 24.05 -46.59 -4.93
N SER A 723 25.14 -46.89 -4.19
CA SER A 723 25.05 -47.46 -2.84
C SER A 723 24.57 -46.46 -1.79
N LYS A 724 24.53 -45.17 -2.16
CA LYS A 724 24.01 -44.07 -1.34
C LYS A 724 22.59 -43.66 -1.72
N VAL A 725 21.90 -44.44 -2.55
CA VAL A 725 20.54 -44.10 -3.00
C VAL A 725 19.57 -45.22 -2.66
N ARG A 726 18.45 -44.88 -2.02
CA ARG A 726 17.27 -45.73 -1.91
C ARG A 726 16.42 -45.59 -3.18
N TRP A 727 16.53 -46.58 -4.06
CA TRP A 727 15.92 -46.57 -5.38
C TRP A 727 14.53 -47.20 -5.41
N TRP A 728 13.55 -46.45 -5.89
CA TRP A 728 12.25 -46.97 -6.29
C TRP A 728 12.12 -46.91 -7.81
N GLY A 729 12.49 -48.01 -8.46
CA GLY A 729 12.66 -48.07 -9.92
C GLY A 729 13.75 -47.11 -10.41
N ASN A 730 13.33 -46.00 -11.03
CA ASN A 730 14.22 -44.91 -11.48
C ASN A 730 14.07 -43.60 -10.70
N LEU A 731 13.30 -43.58 -9.60
CA LEU A 731 13.38 -42.50 -8.61
C LEU A 731 14.30 -42.96 -7.49
N GLY A 732 15.07 -42.02 -6.95
CA GLY A 732 15.97 -42.25 -5.85
C GLY A 732 15.74 -41.25 -4.74
N TYR A 733 15.84 -41.73 -3.52
CA TYR A 733 15.98 -40.93 -2.32
C TYR A 733 17.46 -41.00 -1.92
N LEU A 734 18.16 -39.86 -1.90
CA LEU A 734 19.61 -39.80 -1.68
C LEU A 734 19.96 -39.52 -0.22
N ARG A 735 19.47 -38.41 0.34
CA ARG A 735 19.84 -37.95 1.70
C ARG A 735 18.62 -37.35 2.44
N PRO A 736 18.30 -37.80 3.68
CA PRO A 736 17.29 -37.18 4.54
C PRO A 736 17.78 -35.85 5.13
N MET A 737 16.95 -34.80 5.11
CA MET A 737 17.06 -33.66 6.03
C MET A 737 15.73 -33.47 6.77
N ARG A 738 15.70 -32.74 7.90
CA ARG A 738 14.50 -32.58 8.76
C ARG A 738 13.27 -32.08 7.97
N SER A 739 13.44 -31.00 7.20
CA SER A 739 12.37 -30.36 6.42
C SER A 739 12.54 -30.50 4.90
N GLN A 740 13.69 -31.00 4.46
CA GLN A 740 14.08 -31.09 3.05
C GLN A 740 14.65 -32.47 2.69
N ILE A 741 14.86 -32.70 1.40
CA ILE A 741 15.30 -34.00 0.87
C ILE A 741 16.03 -33.84 -0.46
N ASP A 742 17.09 -34.63 -0.64
CA ASP A 742 17.77 -34.77 -1.92
C ASP A 742 17.25 -36.01 -2.66
N LEU A 743 16.87 -35.79 -3.92
CA LEU A 743 16.19 -36.78 -4.77
C LEU A 743 17.00 -37.03 -6.04
N VAL A 744 16.85 -38.21 -6.61
CA VAL A 744 17.46 -38.59 -7.88
C VAL A 744 16.37 -39.04 -8.84
N TYR A 745 16.48 -38.65 -10.10
CA TYR A 745 15.68 -39.14 -11.20
C TYR A 745 16.58 -39.64 -12.32
N ARG A 746 16.44 -40.90 -12.71
CA ARG A 746 17.10 -41.43 -13.91
C ARG A 746 16.11 -41.44 -15.07
N ASP A 747 16.36 -40.63 -16.09
CA ASP A 747 15.45 -40.49 -17.23
C ASP A 747 15.48 -41.70 -18.18
N GLU A 748 14.65 -41.68 -19.23
CA GLU A 748 14.64 -42.74 -20.25
C GLU A 748 15.92 -42.80 -21.11
N ASP A 749 16.78 -41.80 -21.02
CA ASP A 749 18.06 -41.72 -21.71
C ASP A 749 19.22 -42.15 -20.79
N GLY A 750 18.91 -42.60 -19.57
CA GLY A 750 19.88 -43.05 -18.58
C GLY A 750 20.75 -41.92 -18.07
N VAL A 751 20.21 -40.69 -18.02
CA VAL A 751 20.83 -39.50 -17.42
C VAL A 751 20.29 -39.35 -16.01
N ASP A 752 21.21 -39.16 -15.06
CA ASP A 752 20.88 -38.90 -13.66
C ASP A 752 20.65 -37.41 -13.45
N HIS A 753 19.47 -37.07 -12.94
CA HIS A 753 19.07 -35.73 -12.53
C HIS A 753 18.97 -35.73 -11.01
N ILE A 754 19.82 -34.93 -10.34
CA ILE A 754 19.80 -34.82 -8.88
C ILE A 754 19.11 -33.51 -8.50
N TYR A 755 18.08 -33.62 -7.66
CA TYR A 755 17.30 -32.51 -7.13
C TYR A 755 17.69 -32.29 -5.67
N TYR A 756 18.35 -31.17 -5.42
CA TYR A 756 18.84 -30.79 -4.10
C TYR A 756 17.81 -29.98 -3.34
N ALA A 757 17.67 -30.25 -2.03
CA ALA A 757 16.87 -29.48 -1.09
C ALA A 757 15.39 -29.32 -1.51
N ALA A 758 14.78 -30.38 -2.03
CA ALA A 758 13.33 -30.39 -2.24
C ALA A 758 12.63 -30.34 -0.87
N ARG A 759 11.56 -29.56 -0.74
CA ARG A 759 10.81 -29.46 0.51
C ARG A 759 9.86 -30.66 0.66
N ARG A 760 9.91 -31.33 1.82
CA ARG A 760 9.12 -32.55 2.09
C ARG A 760 7.60 -32.29 2.03
N ASP A 761 7.14 -31.17 2.56
CA ASP A 761 5.73 -30.76 2.62
C ASP A 761 5.12 -30.42 1.25
N GLU A 762 5.96 -30.12 0.26
CA GLU A 762 5.53 -29.77 -1.11
C GLU A 762 5.67 -30.93 -2.11
N LEU A 763 6.13 -32.12 -1.68
CA LEU A 763 6.22 -33.28 -2.58
C LEU A 763 4.84 -33.86 -2.88
N ALA A 764 4.61 -34.15 -4.16
CA ALA A 764 3.35 -34.67 -4.68
C ALA A 764 3.58 -35.83 -5.64
N PHE A 765 2.52 -36.62 -5.88
CA PHE A 765 2.51 -37.75 -6.81
C PHE A 765 3.62 -38.78 -6.52
N GLU A 766 4.34 -39.25 -7.53
CA GLU A 766 5.35 -40.30 -7.41
C GLU A 766 6.50 -39.93 -6.45
N TRP A 767 6.77 -38.64 -6.25
CA TRP A 767 7.78 -38.18 -5.28
C TRP A 767 7.34 -38.36 -3.82
N ARG A 768 6.04 -38.26 -3.57
CA ARG A 768 5.46 -38.53 -2.24
C ARG A 768 5.38 -40.04 -2.01
N GLU A 769 4.92 -40.79 -3.02
CA GLU A 769 4.83 -42.26 -2.97
C GLU A 769 6.21 -42.91 -2.73
N LEU A 770 7.29 -42.33 -3.30
CA LEU A 770 8.67 -42.73 -2.99
C LEU A 770 8.97 -42.69 -1.48
N LEU A 771 8.49 -41.68 -0.77
CA LEU A 771 8.70 -41.57 0.69
C LEU A 771 7.80 -42.52 1.46
N GLU A 772 6.57 -42.76 1.00
CA GLU A 772 5.65 -43.74 1.60
C GLU A 772 6.26 -45.15 1.54
N GLU A 773 6.81 -45.50 0.38
CA GLU A 773 7.44 -46.81 0.17
C GLU A 773 8.57 -47.05 1.18
N TYR A 774 9.37 -46.03 1.48
CA TYR A 774 10.48 -46.15 2.44
C TYR A 774 10.12 -45.80 3.88
N GLY A 775 8.87 -45.45 4.18
CA GLY A 775 8.40 -45.13 5.54
C GLY A 775 8.92 -43.80 6.08
N GLU A 776 9.09 -42.80 5.22
CA GLU A 776 9.81 -41.55 5.49
C GLU A 776 8.89 -40.30 5.49
N LEU A 777 7.58 -40.52 5.57
CA LEU A 777 6.53 -39.48 5.56
C LEU A 777 6.06 -39.04 6.94
#